data_AF-A0AAU8A0H8-F1
#
_entry.id   AF-A0AAU8A0H8-F1
#
_cell.length_a   1.000
_cell.length_b   1.000
_cell.length_c   1.000
_cell.angle_alpha   90.00
_cell.angle_beta   90.00
_cell.angle_gamma   90.00
#
_symmetry.space_group_name_H-M   'P 1'
#
loop_
_entity.id
_entity.type
_entity.pdbx_description
1 polymer ?
#
loop_
_entity_poly.entity_id
_entity_poly.type
_entity_poly.pdbx_seq_one_letter_code
_entity_poly.pdbx_strand_id
1 'polypeptide(L)'
;MQLHKARLIRLTSKITLGFLAVATLFWVVGVAWAPSWIKGSLEQYSQKVGYQVELQDIAVKPFALKVELYGLKLKQIEGKELFSLERGMLSLQWGKLVLGEIGIQDIQLDGPSILFERDAKANAKWNWLEFIESISEKQVGAVENKSKAPKVFVENFTIREARLKLNDEQTKFADDLGPFSLDLKKLSNYSSKTDQSGIEALYSLDLGKVDILIPSLNKMIVVQKVRASGGISSPNPDTLDAKLNLKLDDGELDFVLTLKTKQDQILIDTGITNLSIAPIVSLLPANSPLSTNKGVMSGQMRYQLKNHLWSASGDLRLLDVEITEGKPRQPFVQWKQVDIKQIDLRKLASGNTALTIDELIFNQPNFLFDLDEKGLSNIRRMFAKPTSPEVDSAGSVNQAQSSRFQLDIKAVKLRDGLVQFSDLAVVPQLKTEIRKLNGSLLGVSNTPGRYAEIALNGFIADKGSFRAKGQASFDDPRRNHDLSVEFKNVPLNTANAYFIKHAGYSINDGRLDLLLNYKAKDAELLGQNRFVIKDIQLGEEIPDFQGKRLPLRLAVALLEDSDNVIDISLSIKGNIDSPEFSASGLVWQAISTVLSNIVTAPFRALASLLGLQSDAPIYSVVGESTYLPADQEKLDKLAGVLVKRPNATIELFGAYDPGSDKLELARARADHAILNAAGFKLSPSEPLPTTSLSDPRIQSGIKSAYGQQVGKIKLAQRLITLPDNEARYQQLRSEIILSFVIGDTELKQLAATRASRARDLMLQNNPSLVERIKLGSSNEAVADKDGIPLGVNLGSK
;
A
#
# COMPACT_ATOMS: atom_id res chain seq x y z
N MET A 1 11.21 38.55 84.09
CA MET A 1 10.70 38.43 82.70
C MET A 1 11.03 39.63 81.79
N GLN A 2 11.17 40.87 82.31
CA GLN A 2 11.47 42.10 81.54
C GLN A 2 12.93 42.19 80.98
N LEU A 3 13.96 41.77 81.73
CA LEU A 3 15.37 41.84 81.27
C LEU A 3 15.73 40.86 80.14
N HIS A 4 15.07 39.70 80.08
CA HIS A 4 15.30 38.72 78.99
C HIS A 4 14.73 39.23 77.66
N LYS A 5 13.58 39.94 77.69
CA LYS A 5 13.02 40.59 76.49
C LYS A 5 13.95 41.66 75.92
N ALA A 6 14.55 42.51 76.75
CA ALA A 6 15.46 43.57 76.28
C ALA A 6 16.77 43.05 75.65
N ARG A 7 17.35 41.95 76.19
CA ARG A 7 18.51 41.29 75.58
C ARG A 7 18.14 40.57 74.28
N LEU A 8 16.99 39.90 74.23
CA LEU A 8 16.49 39.26 73.02
C LEU A 8 16.19 40.30 71.92
N ILE A 9 15.62 41.46 72.28
CA ILE A 9 15.37 42.59 71.36
C ILE A 9 16.68 43.18 70.81
N ARG A 10 17.72 43.34 71.65
CA ARG A 10 19.04 43.83 71.17
C ARG A 10 19.80 42.81 70.33
N LEU A 11 19.65 41.52 70.62
CA LEU A 11 20.27 40.44 69.83
C LEU A 11 19.57 40.33 68.47
N THR A 12 18.23 40.32 68.46
CA THR A 12 17.43 40.31 67.24
C THR A 12 17.69 41.58 66.41
N SER A 13 17.75 42.78 67.02
CA SER A 13 18.04 44.01 66.27
C SER A 13 19.44 44.01 65.63
N LYS A 14 20.47 43.47 66.31
CA LYS A 14 21.82 43.36 65.73
C LYS A 14 21.89 42.34 64.59
N ILE A 15 21.18 41.23 64.72
CA ILE A 15 21.07 40.21 63.65
C ILE A 15 20.31 40.80 62.45
N THR A 16 19.22 41.52 62.68
CA THR A 16 18.46 42.21 61.62
C THR A 16 19.31 43.29 60.93
N LEU A 17 20.05 44.12 61.68
CA LEU A 17 20.91 45.15 61.10
C LEU A 17 22.07 44.54 60.30
N GLY A 18 22.66 43.45 60.78
CA GLY A 18 23.69 42.70 60.06
C GLY A 18 23.17 42.09 58.78
N PHE A 19 21.98 41.48 58.81
CA PHE A 19 21.33 40.94 57.60
C PHE A 19 21.00 42.05 56.60
N LEU A 20 20.51 43.21 57.07
CA LEU A 20 20.23 44.37 56.23
C LEU A 20 21.50 44.92 55.57
N ALA A 21 22.62 44.99 56.31
CA ALA A 21 23.91 45.44 55.77
C ALA A 21 24.43 44.48 54.69
N VAL A 22 24.36 43.16 54.92
CA VAL A 22 24.75 42.15 53.92
C VAL A 22 23.83 42.18 52.70
N ALA A 23 22.51 42.30 52.91
CA ALA A 23 21.55 42.42 51.81
C ALA A 23 21.79 43.69 50.98
N THR A 24 22.08 44.82 51.63
CA THR A 24 22.39 46.08 50.95
C THR A 24 23.69 45.98 50.16
N LEU A 25 24.74 45.39 50.75
CA LEU A 25 26.01 45.15 50.07
C LEU A 25 25.82 44.24 48.85
N PHE A 26 25.07 43.15 49.00
CA PHE A 26 24.74 42.23 47.91
C PHE A 26 23.97 42.93 46.78
N TRP A 27 23.03 43.82 47.13
CA TRP A 27 22.30 44.63 46.15
C TRP A 27 23.21 45.62 45.41
N VAL A 28 24.03 46.38 46.12
CA VAL A 28 24.96 47.36 45.52
C VAL A 28 25.95 46.66 44.58
N VAL A 29 26.56 45.56 45.03
CA VAL A 29 27.51 44.77 44.21
C VAL A 29 26.80 44.23 42.97
N GLY A 30 25.61 43.66 43.11
CA GLY A 30 24.90 43.07 41.99
C GLY A 30 24.36 44.08 40.97
N VAL A 31 23.94 45.27 41.38
CA VAL A 31 23.37 46.28 40.48
C VAL A 31 24.43 47.22 39.88
N ALA A 32 25.42 47.67 40.67
CA ALA A 32 26.38 48.67 40.22
C ALA A 32 27.68 48.07 39.67
N TRP A 33 28.15 46.95 40.23
CA TRP A 33 29.43 46.36 39.84
C TRP A 33 29.29 45.26 38.79
N ALA A 34 28.32 44.35 38.95
CA ALA A 34 28.21 43.18 38.08
C ALA A 34 28.02 43.51 36.58
N PRO A 35 27.17 44.47 36.16
CA PRO A 35 27.03 44.85 34.74
C PRO A 35 28.36 45.23 34.07
N SER A 36 29.12 46.12 34.73
CA SER A 36 30.41 46.61 34.25
C SER A 36 31.46 45.51 34.22
N TRP A 37 31.48 44.65 35.25
CA TRP A 37 32.39 43.51 35.31
C TRP A 37 32.12 42.49 34.20
N ILE A 38 30.85 42.21 33.89
CA ILE A 38 30.47 41.29 32.81
C ILE A 38 30.88 41.84 31.45
N LYS A 39 30.59 43.12 31.16
CA LYS A 39 31.00 43.77 29.89
C LYS A 39 32.53 43.74 29.72
N GLY A 40 33.29 44.15 30.75
CA GLY A 40 34.75 44.13 30.70
C GLY A 40 35.33 42.71 30.55
N SER A 41 34.70 41.71 31.16
CA SER A 41 35.13 40.30 31.01
C SER A 41 34.88 39.77 29.60
N LEU A 42 33.76 40.16 28.96
CA LEU A 42 33.46 39.81 27.57
C LEU A 42 34.43 40.47 26.58
N GLU A 43 34.83 41.73 26.80
CA GLU A 43 35.84 42.40 25.97
C GLU A 43 37.21 41.71 26.06
N GLN A 44 37.65 41.39 27.28
CA GLN A 44 38.91 40.66 27.50
C GLN A 44 38.88 39.26 26.86
N TYR A 45 37.74 38.58 26.92
CA TYR A 45 37.57 37.27 26.28
C TYR A 45 37.57 37.39 24.76
N SER A 46 36.87 38.39 24.21
CA SER A 46 36.80 38.64 22.76
C SER A 46 38.19 38.85 22.14
N GLN A 47 39.03 39.67 22.79
CA GLN A 47 40.42 39.89 22.36
C GLN A 47 41.26 38.61 22.37
N LYS A 48 40.95 37.67 23.27
CA LYS A 48 41.66 36.40 23.38
C LYS A 48 41.23 35.39 22.34
N VAL A 49 39.98 35.34 21.91
CA VAL A 49 39.46 34.24 21.08
C VAL A 49 39.44 34.57 19.58
N GLY A 50 39.65 35.83 19.18
CA GLY A 50 39.63 36.24 17.77
C GLY A 50 38.23 36.51 17.22
N TYR A 51 37.26 36.65 18.12
CA TYR A 51 35.86 36.96 17.84
C TYR A 51 35.44 38.14 18.70
N GLN A 52 34.63 39.03 18.14
CA GLN A 52 34.07 40.18 18.84
C GLN A 52 32.70 39.83 19.41
N VAL A 53 32.57 39.88 20.74
CA VAL A 53 31.29 39.78 21.44
C VAL A 53 30.81 41.18 21.80
N GLU A 54 29.73 41.64 21.18
CA GLU A 54 29.09 42.93 21.47
C GLU A 54 27.87 42.70 22.37
N LEU A 55 27.71 43.52 23.41
CA LEU A 55 26.54 43.48 24.30
C LEU A 55 26.04 44.90 24.54
N GLN A 56 24.83 45.20 24.05
CA GLN A 56 24.24 46.55 24.15
C GLN A 56 23.96 46.90 25.62
N ASP A 57 23.18 46.09 26.32
CA ASP A 57 22.82 46.34 27.72
C ASP A 57 22.67 45.05 28.55
N ILE A 58 22.84 45.19 29.87
CA ILE A 58 22.68 44.11 30.84
C ILE A 58 22.08 44.62 32.14
N ALA A 59 20.99 44.00 32.57
CA ALA A 59 20.33 44.30 33.83
C ALA A 59 20.43 43.10 34.78
N VAL A 60 20.92 43.33 36.00
CA VAL A 60 21.03 42.31 37.05
C VAL A 60 20.09 42.66 38.20
N LYS A 61 19.25 41.71 38.61
CA LYS A 61 18.28 41.81 39.71
C LYS A 61 18.68 40.80 40.80
N PRO A 62 19.52 41.18 41.78
CA PRO A 62 20.21 40.24 42.66
C PRO A 62 19.27 39.40 43.54
N PHE A 63 18.28 40.02 44.19
CA PHE A 63 17.35 39.28 45.06
C PHE A 63 16.40 38.35 44.30
N ALA A 64 16.09 38.70 43.06
CA ALA A 64 15.32 37.86 42.14
C ALA A 64 16.20 36.80 41.43
N LEU A 65 17.52 36.81 41.67
CA LEU A 65 18.53 36.02 40.96
C LEU A 65 18.31 36.02 39.44
N LYS A 66 18.03 37.19 38.87
CA LYS A 66 17.66 37.37 37.47
C LYS A 66 18.66 38.24 36.73
N VAL A 67 19.06 37.82 35.53
CA VAL A 67 19.88 38.58 34.59
C VAL A 67 19.12 38.73 33.27
N GLU A 68 19.09 39.92 32.72
CA GLU A 68 18.52 40.23 31.40
C GLU A 68 19.62 40.84 30.52
N LEU A 69 19.79 40.31 29.32
CA LEU A 69 20.74 40.76 28.30
C LEU A 69 19.97 41.35 27.13
N TYR A 70 20.48 42.42 26.54
CA TYR A 70 19.87 43.07 25.37
C TYR A 70 20.93 43.25 24.29
N GLY A 71 20.59 42.88 23.05
CA GLY A 71 21.42 43.08 21.87
C GLY A 71 22.79 42.41 21.97
N LEU A 72 22.82 41.09 22.19
CA LEU A 72 24.07 40.30 22.20
C LEU A 72 24.40 39.90 20.76
N LYS A 73 25.66 40.09 20.35
CA LYS A 73 26.15 39.69 19.03
C LYS A 73 27.52 39.04 19.13
N LEU A 74 27.76 38.03 18.30
CA LEU A 74 29.04 37.38 18.10
C LEU A 74 29.43 37.55 16.63
N LYS A 75 30.55 38.20 16.39
CA LYS A 75 31.10 38.43 15.05
C LYS A 75 32.53 37.93 14.99
N GLN A 76 32.94 37.44 13.83
CA GLN A 76 34.35 37.26 13.54
C GLN A 76 34.97 38.64 13.24
N ILE A 77 36.19 38.91 13.72
CA ILE A 77 36.82 40.26 13.64
C ILE A 77 36.93 40.77 12.19
N GLU A 78 37.14 39.87 11.21
CA GLU A 78 37.15 40.18 9.77
C GLU A 78 36.11 39.33 9.01
N GLY A 79 34.93 39.09 9.59
CA GLY A 79 33.95 38.18 8.98
C GLY A 79 32.49 38.53 9.28
N LYS A 80 31.60 37.60 8.96
CA LYS A 80 30.15 37.78 9.16
C LYS A 80 29.75 37.61 10.63
N GLU A 81 28.56 38.05 10.96
CA GLU A 81 27.92 37.80 12.25
C GLU A 81 27.57 36.31 12.36
N LEU A 82 28.13 35.63 13.36
CA LEU A 82 27.87 34.20 13.64
C LEU A 82 26.57 34.04 14.42
N PHE A 83 26.32 34.95 15.36
CA PHE A 83 25.17 34.90 16.25
C PHE A 83 24.69 36.29 16.63
N SER A 84 23.37 36.47 16.71
CA SER A 84 22.74 37.61 17.37
C SER A 84 21.56 37.18 18.23
N LEU A 85 21.25 37.97 19.25
CA LEU A 85 20.15 37.77 20.17
C LEU A 85 19.58 39.14 20.59
N GLU A 86 18.29 39.34 20.38
CA GLU A 86 17.62 40.60 20.73
C GLU A 86 17.51 40.76 22.25
N ARG A 87 17.04 39.71 22.93
CA ARG A 87 16.92 39.68 24.39
C ARG A 87 17.20 38.28 24.94
N GLY A 88 18.02 38.21 25.97
CA GLY A 88 18.24 37.02 26.78
C GLY A 88 17.76 37.24 28.21
N MET A 89 17.23 36.21 28.85
CA MET A 89 16.89 36.25 30.27
C MET A 89 17.25 34.93 30.95
N LEU A 90 17.86 35.01 32.12
CA LEU A 90 18.20 33.89 32.99
C LEU A 90 17.70 34.20 34.40
N SER A 91 16.95 33.29 35.02
CA SER A 91 16.53 33.37 36.43
C SER A 91 16.88 32.10 37.18
N LEU A 92 17.40 32.22 38.42
CA LEU A 92 17.77 31.08 39.26
C LEU A 92 16.82 30.89 40.45
N GLN A 93 16.83 29.68 41.02
CA GLN A 93 16.00 29.30 42.17
C GLN A 93 16.83 29.23 43.46
N TRP A 94 16.49 30.07 44.44
CA TRP A 94 17.14 30.07 45.76
C TRP A 94 17.12 28.69 46.44
N GLY A 95 15.97 27.99 46.45
CA GLY A 95 15.82 26.71 47.15
C GLY A 95 16.74 25.60 46.65
N LYS A 96 17.00 25.56 45.33
CA LYS A 96 17.86 24.56 44.70
C LYS A 96 19.35 24.83 44.95
N LEU A 97 19.74 26.11 44.91
CA LEU A 97 21.11 26.53 45.21
C LEU A 97 21.53 26.15 46.65
N VAL A 98 20.61 26.26 47.62
CA VAL A 98 20.85 25.85 49.01
C VAL A 98 21.07 24.33 49.14
N LEU A 99 20.50 23.54 48.22
CA LEU A 99 20.66 22.08 48.16
C LEU A 99 21.92 21.64 47.38
N GLY A 100 22.74 22.57 46.90
CA GLY A 100 23.92 22.28 46.08
C GLY A 100 23.61 21.95 44.61
N GLU A 101 22.38 22.25 44.15
CA GLU A 101 21.96 22.08 42.76
C GLU A 101 21.92 23.44 42.05
N ILE A 102 22.38 23.49 40.79
CA ILE A 102 22.20 24.66 39.94
C ILE A 102 20.77 24.61 39.38
N GLY A 103 19.83 25.20 40.12
CA GLY A 103 18.42 25.31 39.72
C GLY A 103 18.13 26.60 38.97
N ILE A 104 17.82 26.48 37.69
CA ILE A 104 17.44 27.56 36.78
C ILE A 104 15.91 27.53 36.63
N GLN A 105 15.24 28.64 36.92
CA GLN A 105 13.80 28.74 36.76
C GLN A 105 13.44 28.98 35.29
N ASP A 106 13.99 30.03 34.68
CA ASP A 106 13.69 30.37 33.30
C ASP A 106 14.98 30.74 32.55
N ILE A 107 15.12 30.18 31.35
CA ILE A 107 15.99 30.69 30.30
C ILE A 107 15.06 31.15 29.17
N GLN A 108 15.16 32.40 28.74
CA GLN A 108 14.39 32.91 27.61
C GLN A 108 15.33 33.57 26.61
N LEU A 109 15.23 33.17 25.35
CA LEU A 109 15.98 33.74 24.24
C LEU A 109 14.99 34.24 23.19
N ASP A 110 14.91 35.55 23.02
CA ASP A 110 14.05 36.19 22.02
C ASP A 110 14.89 36.62 20.82
N GLY A 111 14.47 36.18 19.63
CA GLY A 111 15.08 36.50 18.34
C GLY A 111 16.53 36.02 18.15
N PRO A 112 16.95 34.81 18.59
CA PRO A 112 18.30 34.35 18.28
C PRO A 112 18.45 34.05 16.79
N SER A 113 19.47 34.60 16.15
CA SER A 113 19.86 34.28 14.78
C SER A 113 21.23 33.61 14.78
N ILE A 114 21.35 32.43 14.17
CA ILE A 114 22.61 31.70 14.03
C ILE A 114 22.94 31.55 12.54
N LEU A 115 24.18 31.83 12.15
CA LEU A 115 24.71 31.57 10.81
C LEU A 115 25.67 30.37 10.85
N PHE A 116 25.36 29.31 10.12
CA PHE A 116 26.29 28.24 9.76
C PHE A 116 26.75 28.45 8.32
N GLU A 117 28.04 28.65 8.14
CA GLU A 117 28.63 28.92 6.82
C GLU A 117 29.87 28.06 6.58
N ARG A 118 30.02 27.58 5.33
CA ARG A 118 31.22 26.89 4.82
C ARG A 118 31.56 27.35 3.41
N ASP A 119 32.81 27.78 3.21
CA ASP A 119 33.38 28.29 1.94
C ASP A 119 33.52 27.19 0.87
N ALA A 120 33.51 27.56 -0.41
CA ALA A 120 33.67 26.69 -1.57
C ALA A 120 35.04 25.97 -1.66
N LYS A 121 36.06 26.43 -0.94
CA LYS A 121 37.40 25.82 -0.94
C LYS A 121 37.36 24.35 -0.47
N ALA A 122 38.16 23.49 -1.10
CA ALA A 122 38.34 22.11 -0.66
C ALA A 122 38.84 22.07 0.80
N ASN A 123 38.20 21.26 1.65
CA ASN A 123 38.46 21.17 3.10
C ASN A 123 38.13 22.43 3.93
N ALA A 124 37.34 23.37 3.42
CA ALA A 124 36.82 24.46 4.25
C ALA A 124 36.06 23.91 5.47
N LYS A 125 36.31 24.49 6.65
CA LYS A 125 35.60 24.15 7.88
C LYS A 125 34.33 24.99 7.99
N TRP A 126 33.42 24.56 8.85
CA TRP A 126 32.27 25.37 9.22
C TRP A 126 32.73 26.48 10.17
N ASN A 127 32.19 27.69 10.01
CA ASN A 127 32.50 28.85 10.87
C ASN A 127 32.37 28.58 12.39
N TRP A 128 31.39 27.77 12.82
CA TRP A 128 31.25 27.36 14.23
C TRP A 128 32.33 26.38 14.70
N LEU A 129 32.86 25.55 13.81
CA LEU A 129 33.98 24.67 14.14
C LEU A 129 35.27 25.49 14.32
N GLU A 130 35.50 26.48 13.44
CA GLU A 130 36.61 27.41 13.58
C GLU A 130 36.53 28.21 14.88
N PHE A 131 35.32 28.63 15.28
CA PHE A 131 35.06 29.26 16.57
C PHE A 131 35.42 28.31 17.74
N ILE A 132 34.93 27.07 17.74
CA ILE A 132 35.23 26.08 18.80
C ILE A 132 36.73 25.78 18.88
N GLU A 133 37.41 25.61 17.75
CA GLU A 133 38.86 25.39 17.70
C GLU A 133 39.63 26.57 18.26
N SER A 134 39.24 27.81 17.92
CA SER A 134 39.87 29.03 18.47
C SER A 134 39.76 29.14 19.99
N ILE A 135 38.67 28.62 20.58
CA ILE A 135 38.50 28.51 22.03
C ILE A 135 39.41 27.41 22.59
N SER A 136 39.42 26.25 21.92
CA SER A 136 40.08 25.03 22.39
C SER A 136 41.61 25.11 22.35
N GLU A 137 42.18 25.67 21.28
CA GLU A 137 43.63 25.90 21.14
C GLU A 137 44.19 26.78 22.26
N LYS A 138 43.35 27.66 22.83
CA LYS A 138 43.73 28.59 23.90
C LYS A 138 43.43 28.08 25.30
N GLN A 139 42.80 26.90 25.42
CA GLN A 139 42.55 26.20 26.69
C GLN A 139 43.59 25.11 27.01
N VAL A 140 44.60 24.90 26.16
CA VAL A 140 45.71 23.96 26.39
C VAL A 140 46.50 24.39 27.64
N GLY A 141 46.16 23.83 28.80
CA GLY A 141 46.76 24.12 30.10
C GLY A 141 45.84 23.97 31.32
N ALA A 142 44.53 23.76 31.17
CA ALA A 142 43.63 23.55 32.30
C ALA A 142 43.74 22.11 32.85
N VAL A 143 44.17 21.96 34.11
CA VAL A 143 44.27 20.66 34.80
C VAL A 143 42.87 20.06 35.02
N GLU A 144 42.64 18.85 34.48
CA GLU A 144 41.41 18.09 34.72
C GLU A 144 41.33 17.60 36.18
N ASN A 145 40.63 18.33 37.04
CA ASN A 145 40.15 17.79 38.30
C ASN A 145 38.88 16.98 38.05
N LYS A 146 38.94 15.65 38.23
CA LYS A 146 37.79 14.72 38.18
C LYS A 146 36.83 14.93 39.36
N SER A 147 36.16 16.07 39.43
CA SER A 147 35.01 16.28 40.31
C SER A 147 33.73 15.76 39.64
N LYS A 148 32.79 15.18 40.41
CA LYS A 148 31.46 14.82 39.89
C LYS A 148 30.78 16.08 39.37
N ALA A 149 30.23 16.01 38.15
CA ALA A 149 29.54 17.15 37.56
C ALA A 149 28.39 17.63 38.47
N PRO A 150 28.23 18.95 38.69
CA PRO A 150 27.14 19.47 39.51
C PRO A 150 25.79 19.12 38.87
N LYS A 151 24.77 18.86 39.71
CA LYS A 151 23.40 18.68 39.24
C LYS A 151 22.85 20.00 38.73
N VAL A 152 22.32 19.98 37.52
CA VAL A 152 21.72 21.14 36.84
C VAL A 152 20.28 20.79 36.52
N PHE A 153 19.37 21.69 36.85
CA PHE A 153 17.94 21.58 36.56
C PHE A 153 17.44 22.91 35.99
N VAL A 154 16.70 22.85 34.89
CA VAL A 154 16.08 24.00 34.22
C VAL A 154 14.58 23.76 34.12
N GLU A 155 13.78 24.56 34.80
CA GLU A 155 12.31 24.41 34.78
C GLU A 155 11.74 24.77 33.41
N ASN A 156 12.10 25.94 32.86
CA ASN A 156 11.71 26.38 31.52
C ASN A 156 12.91 26.92 30.73
N PHE A 157 13.06 26.48 29.48
CA PHE A 157 13.94 27.08 28.50
C PHE A 157 13.18 27.35 27.21
N THR A 158 12.88 28.61 26.95
CA THR A 158 12.07 29.07 25.82
C THR A 158 12.93 29.85 24.84
N ILE A 159 12.75 29.56 23.56
CA ILE A 159 13.31 30.28 22.43
C ILE A 159 12.15 30.76 21.56
N ARG A 160 12.13 32.06 21.23
CA ARG A 160 11.11 32.70 20.38
C ARG A 160 11.76 33.33 19.17
N GLU A 161 11.08 33.30 18.03
CA GLU A 161 11.52 33.96 16.79
C GLU A 161 12.94 33.58 16.35
N ALA A 162 13.36 32.32 16.58
CA ALA A 162 14.69 31.86 16.20
C ALA A 162 14.85 31.76 14.69
N ARG A 163 16.04 32.10 14.18
CA ARG A 163 16.42 31.88 12.78
C ARG A 163 17.75 31.16 12.67
N LEU A 164 17.80 30.15 11.81
CA LEU A 164 18.99 29.37 11.52
C LEU A 164 19.30 29.49 10.03
N LYS A 165 20.36 30.24 9.72
CA LYS A 165 20.85 30.44 8.35
C LYS A 165 21.93 29.42 8.05
N LEU A 166 21.75 28.64 7.01
CA LEU A 166 22.69 27.63 6.53
C LEU A 166 23.20 28.07 5.15
N ASN A 167 24.52 28.15 4.98
CA ASN A 167 25.16 28.41 3.69
C ASN A 167 26.34 27.48 3.48
N ASP A 168 26.21 26.51 2.58
CA ASP A 168 27.26 25.57 2.21
C ASP A 168 27.60 25.72 0.73
N GLU A 169 28.64 26.49 0.45
CA GLU A 169 29.05 26.78 -0.92
C GLU A 169 29.66 25.55 -1.63
N GLN A 170 30.09 24.52 -0.90
CA GLN A 170 30.58 23.28 -1.50
C GLN A 170 29.45 22.44 -2.13
N THR A 171 28.29 22.40 -1.47
CA THR A 171 27.10 21.67 -1.98
C THR A 171 26.12 22.59 -2.69
N LYS A 172 26.38 23.90 -2.71
CA LYS A 172 25.46 24.97 -3.16
C LYS A 172 24.12 24.94 -2.41
N PHE A 173 24.13 24.45 -1.18
CA PHE A 173 22.96 24.40 -0.33
C PHE A 173 22.90 25.68 0.51
N ALA A 174 21.82 26.43 0.38
CA ALA A 174 21.56 27.61 1.21
C ALA A 174 20.10 27.59 1.67
N ASP A 175 19.87 27.84 2.96
CA ASP A 175 18.54 27.83 3.56
C ASP A 175 18.45 28.79 4.75
N ASP A 176 17.27 29.36 5.00
CA ASP A 176 16.98 30.22 6.16
C ASP A 176 15.77 29.64 6.91
N LEU A 177 16.08 28.85 7.94
CA LEU A 177 15.08 28.18 8.75
C LEU A 177 14.60 29.12 9.84
N GLY A 178 13.42 29.71 9.67
CA GLY A 178 12.73 30.46 10.71
C GLY A 178 11.74 31.51 10.17
N PRO A 179 11.04 32.23 11.07
CA PRO A 179 11.12 32.12 12.53
C PRO A 179 10.52 30.81 13.05
N PHE A 180 11.16 30.20 14.05
CA PHE A 180 10.60 29.07 14.81
C PHE A 180 10.69 29.29 16.32
N SER A 181 9.89 28.56 17.09
CA SER A 181 9.88 28.63 18.56
C SER A 181 10.11 27.26 19.19
N LEU A 182 10.94 27.21 20.22
CA LEU A 182 11.28 26.01 20.98
C LEU A 182 10.98 26.23 22.46
N ASP A 183 10.25 25.32 23.07
CA ASP A 183 10.02 25.27 24.51
C ASP A 183 10.55 23.95 25.06
N LEU A 184 11.55 24.02 25.93
CA LEU A 184 12.03 22.91 26.74
C LEU A 184 11.56 23.11 28.18
N LYS A 185 11.06 22.04 28.81
CA LYS A 185 10.61 22.04 30.21
C LYS A 185 11.29 20.92 30.98
N LYS A 186 11.58 21.17 32.26
CA LYS A 186 12.16 20.19 33.19
C LYS A 186 13.43 19.54 32.66
N LEU A 187 14.33 20.33 32.08
CA LEU A 187 15.61 19.85 31.57
C LEU A 187 16.56 19.57 32.74
N SER A 188 17.09 18.36 32.85
CA SER A 188 18.09 18.00 33.86
C SER A 188 19.20 17.11 33.31
N ASN A 189 20.37 17.19 33.95
CA ASN A 189 21.52 16.30 33.71
C ASN A 189 21.54 15.06 34.64
N TYR A 190 20.39 14.74 35.22
CA TYR A 190 20.17 13.57 36.06
C TYR A 190 18.71 13.09 35.90
N SER A 191 18.48 11.82 36.19
CA SER A 191 17.13 11.23 36.23
C SER A 191 16.44 11.53 37.56
N SER A 192 15.27 12.16 37.52
CA SER A 192 14.48 12.45 38.73
C SER A 192 14.03 11.19 39.49
N LYS A 193 13.97 10.03 38.83
CA LYS A 193 13.52 8.76 39.41
C LYS A 193 14.64 7.96 40.09
N THR A 194 15.84 7.97 39.52
CA THR A 194 16.97 7.15 40.00
C THR A 194 18.08 7.96 40.65
N ASP A 195 18.03 9.29 40.53
CA ASP A 195 19.05 10.24 40.98
C ASP A 195 20.45 9.99 40.41
N GLN A 196 20.52 9.28 39.28
CA GLN A 196 21.74 8.98 38.54
C GLN A 196 21.95 9.98 37.40
N SER A 197 23.21 10.13 36.97
CA SER A 197 23.57 10.90 35.78
C SER A 197 22.81 10.41 34.55
N GLY A 198 22.23 11.34 33.80
CA GLY A 198 21.38 11.06 32.65
C GLY A 198 20.86 12.35 32.04
N ILE A 199 19.90 12.27 31.10
CA ILE A 199 19.20 13.44 30.59
C ILE A 199 17.71 13.22 30.78
N GLU A 200 17.00 14.24 31.27
CA GLU A 200 15.53 14.28 31.28
C GLU A 200 15.09 15.64 30.73
N ALA A 201 14.18 15.67 29.76
CA ALA A 201 13.59 16.92 29.26
C ALA A 201 12.27 16.65 28.56
N LEU A 202 11.34 17.60 28.65
CA LEU A 202 10.15 17.67 27.79
C LEU A 202 10.35 18.78 26.77
N TYR A 203 9.92 18.56 25.53
CA TYR A 203 10.09 19.54 24.47
C TYR A 203 8.81 19.77 23.68
N SER A 204 8.64 20.98 23.17
CA SER A 204 7.61 21.41 22.24
C SER A 204 8.23 22.37 21.25
N LEU A 205 7.92 22.20 19.97
CA LEU A 205 8.52 22.93 18.85
C LEU A 205 7.41 23.21 17.84
N ASP A 206 7.22 24.46 17.46
CA ASP A 206 6.35 24.86 16.35
C ASP A 206 7.25 25.32 15.20
N LEU A 207 7.24 24.55 14.11
CA LEU A 207 8.04 24.79 12.91
C LEU A 207 7.26 25.52 11.82
N GLY A 208 5.95 25.73 11.99
CA GLY A 208 5.11 26.31 10.94
C GLY A 208 5.15 25.48 9.65
N LYS A 209 5.43 26.15 8.52
CA LYS A 209 5.56 25.50 7.22
C LYS A 209 6.97 24.96 7.03
N VAL A 210 7.07 23.69 6.63
CA VAL A 210 8.35 23.02 6.36
C VAL A 210 8.38 22.53 4.92
N ASP A 211 9.42 22.95 4.20
CA ASP A 211 9.69 22.55 2.81
C ASP A 211 10.94 21.63 2.81
N ILE A 212 10.80 20.39 2.36
CA ILE A 212 11.84 19.35 2.40
C ILE A 212 12.21 18.94 0.97
N LEU A 213 13.45 19.21 0.56
CA LEU A 213 14.00 18.69 -0.70
C LEU A 213 14.44 17.23 -0.52
N ILE A 214 14.01 16.34 -1.41
CA ILE A 214 14.58 15.00 -1.56
C ILE A 214 15.60 15.02 -2.71
N PRO A 215 16.91 15.11 -2.44
CA PRO A 215 17.91 15.41 -3.47
C PRO A 215 18.00 14.33 -4.55
N SER A 216 17.91 13.05 -4.17
CA SER A 216 17.98 11.92 -5.09
C SER A 216 16.83 11.87 -6.10
N LEU A 217 15.69 12.48 -5.76
CA LEU A 217 14.50 12.53 -6.60
C LEU A 217 14.29 13.92 -7.22
N ASN A 218 15.04 14.93 -6.77
CA ASN A 218 14.81 16.34 -7.06
C ASN A 218 13.33 16.76 -6.87
N LYS A 219 12.71 16.28 -5.77
CA LYS A 219 11.29 16.54 -5.44
C LYS A 219 11.19 17.26 -4.10
N MET A 220 10.35 18.27 -4.03
CA MET A 220 10.02 18.99 -2.79
C MET A 220 8.78 18.39 -2.14
N ILE A 221 8.87 18.09 -0.84
CA ILE A 221 7.72 17.80 0.03
C ILE A 221 7.41 19.05 0.83
N VAL A 222 6.15 19.44 0.87
CA VAL A 222 5.70 20.62 1.61
C VAL A 222 4.68 20.19 2.65
N VAL A 223 4.90 20.58 3.90
CA VAL A 223 3.95 20.39 5.02
C VAL A 223 3.62 21.77 5.57
N GLN A 224 2.34 22.14 5.64
CA GLN A 224 1.94 23.52 5.94
C GLN A 224 2.05 23.85 7.42
N LYS A 225 1.79 22.87 8.29
CA LYS A 225 1.85 23.01 9.74
C LYS A 225 2.57 21.81 10.35
N VAL A 226 3.72 22.07 10.95
CA VAL A 226 4.51 21.07 11.66
C VAL A 226 4.68 21.49 13.11
N ARG A 227 4.14 20.69 14.02
CA ARG A 227 4.39 20.81 15.46
C ARG A 227 5.00 19.52 15.96
N ALA A 228 6.09 19.63 16.70
CA ALA A 228 6.71 18.50 17.38
C ALA A 228 6.60 18.70 18.89
N SER A 229 6.38 17.61 19.61
CA SER A 229 6.43 17.62 21.07
C SER A 229 6.92 16.28 21.56
N GLY A 230 7.32 16.18 22.83
CA GLY A 230 7.76 14.90 23.35
C GLY A 230 8.60 15.03 24.60
N GLY A 231 9.44 14.04 24.81
CA GLY A 231 10.38 14.05 25.90
C GLY A 231 11.50 13.06 25.70
N ILE A 232 12.61 13.29 26.37
CA ILE A 232 13.77 12.42 26.43
C ILE A 232 14.03 12.09 27.89
N SER A 233 14.39 10.83 28.17
CA SER A 233 14.71 10.39 29.52
C SER A 233 15.75 9.26 29.46
N SER A 234 16.73 9.28 30.35
CA SER A 234 17.64 8.17 30.60
C SER A 234 17.24 7.47 31.90
N PRO A 235 16.33 6.48 31.87
CA PRO A 235 15.86 5.84 33.11
C PRO A 235 16.99 5.10 33.86
N ASN A 236 18.01 4.64 33.13
CA ASN A 236 19.26 4.11 33.68
C ASN A 236 20.43 4.42 32.71
N PRO A 237 21.70 4.20 33.08
CA PRO A 237 22.87 4.58 32.28
C PRO A 237 23.00 3.87 30.92
N ASP A 238 22.34 2.72 30.75
CA ASP A 238 22.45 1.88 29.54
C ASP A 238 21.28 2.06 28.57
N THR A 239 20.30 2.90 28.93
CA THR A 239 19.06 3.07 28.15
C THR A 239 18.70 4.54 27.99
N LEU A 240 18.36 4.92 26.76
CA LEU A 240 17.81 6.24 26.43
C LEU A 240 16.44 6.05 25.79
N ASP A 241 15.42 6.61 26.41
CA ASP A 241 14.07 6.66 25.87
C ASP A 241 13.78 8.06 25.35
N ALA A 242 13.25 8.17 24.13
CA ALA A 242 12.77 9.42 23.58
C ALA A 242 11.38 9.22 22.96
N LYS A 243 10.47 10.13 23.24
CA LYS A 243 9.17 10.23 22.59
C LYS A 243 9.16 11.46 21.71
N LEU A 244 8.64 11.34 20.50
CA LEU A 244 8.44 12.42 19.54
C LEU A 244 7.05 12.29 18.94
N ASN A 245 6.17 13.24 19.24
CA ASN A 245 4.84 13.34 18.67
C ASN A 245 4.86 14.48 17.66
N LEU A 246 4.63 14.17 16.40
CA LEU A 246 4.53 15.15 15.31
C LEU A 246 3.06 15.32 14.92
N LYS A 247 2.60 16.57 14.85
CA LYS A 247 1.37 16.94 14.13
C LYS A 247 1.78 17.54 12.79
N LEU A 248 1.36 16.90 11.71
CA LEU A 248 1.67 17.25 10.32
C LEU A 248 0.35 17.55 9.60
N ASP A 249 0.03 18.83 9.47
CA ASP A 249 -1.29 19.30 9.02
C ASP A 249 -2.43 18.69 9.86
N ASP A 250 -3.23 17.80 9.29
CA ASP A 250 -4.32 17.07 9.97
C ASP A 250 -3.91 15.67 10.49
N GLY A 251 -2.68 15.23 10.17
CA GLY A 251 -2.15 13.93 10.56
C GLY A 251 -1.27 13.99 11.81
N GLU A 252 -1.12 12.85 12.48
CA GLU A 252 -0.28 12.69 13.67
C GLU A 252 0.66 11.48 13.53
N LEU A 253 1.90 11.64 13.98
CA LEU A 253 2.91 10.58 14.08
C LEU A 253 3.48 10.54 15.50
N ASP A 254 3.30 9.43 16.18
CA ASP A 254 3.80 9.22 17.55
C ASP A 254 4.97 8.24 17.52
N PHE A 255 6.19 8.72 17.75
CA PHE A 255 7.39 7.91 17.82
C PHE A 255 7.80 7.66 19.28
N VAL A 256 8.12 6.42 19.60
CA VAL A 256 8.74 6.01 20.87
C VAL A 256 10.04 5.27 20.54
N LEU A 257 11.16 5.97 20.71
CA LEU A 257 12.52 5.48 20.57
C LEU A 257 13.01 4.92 21.90
N THR A 258 13.56 3.71 21.89
CA THR A 258 14.36 3.14 22.96
C THR A 258 15.70 2.70 22.40
N LEU A 259 16.77 3.35 22.85
CA LEU A 259 18.15 2.99 22.56
C LEU A 259 18.72 2.21 23.75
N LYS A 260 19.26 1.02 23.48
CA LYS A 260 19.96 0.20 24.48
C LYS A 260 21.44 0.10 24.09
N THR A 261 22.26 0.90 24.75
CA THR A 261 23.65 1.16 24.33
C THR A 261 24.54 -0.08 24.42
N LYS A 262 24.40 -0.89 25.49
CA LYS A 262 25.17 -2.13 25.65
C LYS A 262 24.81 -3.23 24.66
N GLN A 263 23.59 -3.21 24.12
CA GLN A 263 23.08 -4.25 23.22
C GLN A 263 23.18 -3.85 21.74
N ASP A 264 23.71 -2.67 21.43
CA ASP A 264 23.70 -2.08 20.07
C ASP A 264 22.33 -2.21 19.40
N GLN A 265 21.28 -1.88 20.17
CA GLN A 265 19.90 -2.06 19.78
C GLN A 265 19.14 -0.73 19.81
N ILE A 266 18.52 -0.40 18.68
CA ILE A 266 17.54 0.68 18.56
C ILE A 266 16.17 0.07 18.27
N LEU A 267 15.16 0.51 19.02
CA LEU A 267 13.76 0.20 18.80
C LEU A 267 12.99 1.51 18.62
N ILE A 268 12.15 1.59 17.60
CA ILE A 268 11.27 2.74 17.35
C ILE A 268 9.87 2.21 17.10
N ASP A 269 8.96 2.43 18.04
CA ASP A 269 7.53 2.21 17.83
C ASP A 269 6.91 3.49 17.25
N THR A 270 6.14 3.36 16.18
CA THR A 270 5.52 4.49 15.45
C THR A 270 4.02 4.27 15.36
N GLY A 271 3.24 5.15 15.96
CA GLY A 271 1.81 5.30 15.70
C GLY A 271 1.57 6.30 14.57
N ILE A 272 0.67 5.97 13.65
CA ILE A 272 0.30 6.82 12.52
C ILE A 272 -1.21 7.03 12.56
N THR A 273 -1.65 8.29 12.56
CA THR A 273 -3.07 8.65 12.58
C THR A 273 -3.36 9.68 11.49
N ASN A 274 -4.27 9.36 10.57
CA ASN A 274 -4.75 10.26 9.51
C ASN A 274 -3.65 10.99 8.70
N LEU A 275 -2.48 10.37 8.50
CA LEU A 275 -1.39 10.99 7.74
C LEU A 275 -1.77 11.08 6.25
N SER A 276 -1.71 12.28 5.66
CA SER A 276 -1.94 12.46 4.23
C SER A 276 -0.95 11.65 3.39
N ILE A 277 -1.46 10.94 2.37
CA ILE A 277 -0.60 10.17 1.45
C ILE A 277 -0.09 11.01 0.28
N ALA A 278 -0.52 12.27 0.14
CA ALA A 278 -0.14 13.11 -0.99
C ALA A 278 1.38 13.27 -1.18
N PRO A 279 2.18 13.47 -0.12
CA PRO A 279 3.64 13.47 -0.24
C PRO A 279 4.16 12.14 -0.81
N ILE A 280 3.65 11.00 -0.34
CA ILE A 280 4.11 9.66 -0.74
C ILE A 280 3.78 9.41 -2.22
N VAL A 281 2.56 9.74 -2.66
CA VAL A 281 2.14 9.59 -4.07
C VAL A 281 3.03 10.40 -5.01
N SER A 282 3.44 11.60 -4.60
CA SER A 282 4.32 12.45 -5.40
C SER A 282 5.71 11.83 -5.63
N LEU A 283 6.16 10.91 -4.77
CA LEU A 283 7.47 10.25 -4.86
C LEU A 283 7.47 8.99 -5.72
N LEU A 284 6.31 8.49 -6.14
CA LEU A 284 6.23 7.26 -6.92
C LEU A 284 7.03 7.37 -8.24
N PRO A 285 7.71 6.28 -8.66
CA PRO A 285 8.51 6.24 -9.87
C PRO A 285 7.60 6.06 -11.10
N ALA A 286 7.06 7.16 -11.59
CA ALA A 286 6.26 7.20 -12.81
C ALA A 286 6.84 8.22 -13.81
N ASN A 287 6.71 7.91 -15.09
CA ASN A 287 7.11 8.79 -16.19
C ASN A 287 6.26 10.07 -16.23
N SER A 288 4.99 9.96 -15.83
CA SER A 288 4.06 11.06 -15.66
C SER A 288 3.98 11.48 -14.19
N PRO A 289 3.91 12.78 -13.86
CA PRO A 289 3.70 13.22 -12.48
C PRO A 289 2.38 12.68 -11.92
N LEU A 290 2.47 11.92 -10.83
CA LEU A 290 1.31 11.43 -10.09
C LEU A 290 0.94 12.41 -8.98
N SER A 291 -0.35 12.57 -8.73
CA SER A 291 -0.83 13.43 -7.65
C SER A 291 -2.11 12.90 -7.03
N THR A 292 -2.37 13.35 -5.81
CA THR A 292 -3.62 13.10 -5.11
C THR A 292 -3.99 14.27 -4.21
N ASN A 293 -5.29 14.48 -4.06
CA ASN A 293 -5.87 15.41 -3.09
C ASN A 293 -6.65 14.67 -1.99
N LYS A 294 -6.62 13.33 -1.99
CA LYS A 294 -7.35 12.48 -1.04
C LYS A 294 -6.40 11.40 -0.52
N GLY A 295 -6.90 10.64 0.45
CA GLY A 295 -6.15 9.53 1.01
C GLY A 295 -5.46 9.89 2.31
N VAL A 296 -5.78 9.13 3.34
CA VAL A 296 -5.06 9.18 4.61
C VAL A 296 -4.62 7.78 5.01
N MET A 297 -3.51 7.70 5.72
CA MET A 297 -2.92 6.47 6.24
C MET A 297 -2.95 6.48 7.76
N SER A 298 -3.30 5.35 8.35
CA SER A 298 -3.22 5.10 9.80
C SER A 298 -2.65 3.71 10.06
N GLY A 299 -2.02 3.50 11.22
CA GLY A 299 -1.48 2.19 11.56
C GLY A 299 -0.42 2.24 12.64
N GLN A 300 0.26 1.12 12.83
CA GLN A 300 1.36 0.98 13.77
C GLN A 300 2.52 0.29 13.08
N MET A 301 3.72 0.85 13.24
CA MET A 301 4.96 0.32 12.71
C MET A 301 6.00 0.22 13.82
N ARG A 302 6.83 -0.82 13.78
CA ARG A 302 7.98 -1.00 14.64
C ARG A 302 9.22 -1.10 13.78
N TYR A 303 10.16 -0.18 13.97
CA TYR A 303 11.51 -0.29 13.44
C TYR A 303 12.45 -0.84 14.51
N GLN A 304 13.33 -1.73 14.11
CA GLN A 304 14.37 -2.30 14.96
C GLN A 304 15.69 -2.31 14.18
N LEU A 305 16.76 -1.82 14.81
CA LEU A 305 18.14 -2.04 14.38
C LEU A 305 18.84 -2.85 15.47
N LYS A 306 19.43 -3.97 15.10
CA LYS A 306 20.24 -4.80 16.02
C LYS A 306 21.37 -5.44 15.23
N ASN A 307 22.61 -5.30 15.70
CA ASN A 307 23.79 -5.86 15.04
C ASN A 307 23.86 -5.44 13.55
N HIS A 308 23.62 -4.16 13.24
CA HIS A 308 23.62 -3.59 11.88
C HIS A 308 22.54 -4.14 10.92
N LEU A 309 21.67 -5.05 11.37
CA LEU A 309 20.51 -5.52 10.63
C LEU A 309 19.28 -4.73 11.08
N TRP A 310 18.58 -4.15 10.11
CA TRP A 310 17.36 -3.41 10.37
C TRP A 310 16.13 -4.16 9.87
N SER A 311 15.01 -3.96 10.56
CA SER A 311 13.68 -4.43 10.17
C SER A 311 12.63 -3.39 10.53
N ALA A 312 11.62 -3.22 9.69
CA ALA A 312 10.42 -2.44 9.93
C ALA A 312 9.20 -3.35 9.71
N SER A 313 8.35 -3.48 10.72
CA SER A 313 7.16 -4.33 10.64
C SER A 313 5.92 -3.68 11.24
N GLY A 314 4.73 -4.08 10.77
CA GLY A 314 3.49 -3.51 11.28
C GLY A 314 2.29 -3.70 10.38
N ASP A 315 1.22 -2.97 10.68
CA ASP A 315 -0.03 -2.98 9.95
C ASP A 315 -0.42 -1.54 9.57
N LEU A 316 -0.87 -1.34 8.34
CA LEU A 316 -1.30 -0.04 7.82
C LEU A 316 -2.70 -0.14 7.21
N ARG A 317 -3.46 0.94 7.31
CA ARG A 317 -4.74 1.14 6.64
C ARG A 317 -4.70 2.45 5.89
N LEU A 318 -5.09 2.43 4.62
CA LEU A 318 -5.31 3.64 3.85
C LEU A 318 -6.81 3.78 3.54
N LEU A 319 -7.34 4.99 3.66
CA LEU A 319 -8.76 5.32 3.44
C LEU A 319 -8.92 6.37 2.35
N ASP A 320 -9.97 6.24 1.54
CA ASP A 320 -10.38 7.15 0.47
C ASP A 320 -9.23 7.58 -0.46
N VAL A 321 -8.47 6.60 -0.96
CA VAL A 321 -7.34 6.86 -1.86
C VAL A 321 -7.84 7.14 -3.27
N GLU A 322 -7.21 8.13 -3.90
CA GLU A 322 -7.39 8.48 -5.30
C GLU A 322 -6.02 8.84 -5.85
N ILE A 323 -5.64 8.34 -7.03
CA ILE A 323 -4.39 8.72 -7.70
C ILE A 323 -4.76 9.17 -9.11
N THR A 324 -4.23 10.33 -9.47
CA THR A 324 -4.48 11.00 -10.75
C THR A 324 -3.20 11.12 -11.56
N GLU A 325 -3.34 11.02 -12.87
CA GLU A 325 -2.26 11.23 -13.84
C GLU A 325 -2.45 12.57 -14.56
N GLY A 326 -1.34 13.31 -14.76
CA GLY A 326 -1.24 14.36 -15.78
C GLY A 326 -2.14 15.59 -15.58
N LYS A 327 -2.37 16.31 -16.69
CA LYS A 327 -3.31 17.44 -16.81
C LYS A 327 -4.13 17.26 -18.11
N PRO A 328 -5.48 17.19 -18.06
CA PRO A 328 -6.32 17.25 -16.85
C PRO A 328 -6.14 16.02 -15.95
N ARG A 329 -6.27 16.21 -14.64
CA ARG A 329 -6.11 15.16 -13.64
C ARG A 329 -7.25 14.15 -13.77
N GLN A 330 -7.01 13.04 -14.44
CA GLN A 330 -7.96 11.93 -14.50
C GLN A 330 -7.61 10.89 -13.42
N PRO A 331 -8.53 10.53 -12.52
CA PRO A 331 -8.33 9.40 -11.62
C PRO A 331 -8.20 8.12 -12.42
N PHE A 332 -7.13 7.37 -12.18
CA PHE A 332 -6.95 6.04 -12.79
C PHE A 332 -6.92 4.91 -11.76
N VAL A 333 -6.70 5.25 -10.49
CA VAL A 333 -6.69 4.32 -9.37
C VAL A 333 -7.42 4.97 -8.20
N GLN A 334 -8.42 4.30 -7.66
CA GLN A 334 -9.16 4.72 -6.47
C GLN A 334 -9.51 3.51 -5.61
N TRP A 335 -9.66 3.69 -4.30
CA TRP A 335 -10.29 2.70 -3.43
C TRP A 335 -10.80 3.35 -2.14
N LYS A 336 -11.85 2.77 -1.57
CA LYS A 336 -12.39 3.24 -0.28
C LYS A 336 -11.49 2.89 0.89
N GLN A 337 -10.96 1.67 0.90
CA GLN A 337 -10.06 1.23 1.95
C GLN A 337 -9.12 0.17 1.41
N VAL A 338 -7.86 0.23 1.85
CA VAL A 338 -6.95 -0.92 1.78
C VAL A 338 -6.36 -1.19 3.15
N ASP A 339 -6.46 -2.43 3.61
CA ASP A 339 -5.73 -2.92 4.78
C ASP A 339 -4.48 -3.66 4.32
N ILE A 340 -3.33 -3.28 4.87
CA ILE A 340 -2.02 -3.89 4.63
C ILE A 340 -1.60 -4.54 5.95
N LYS A 341 -1.63 -5.87 5.99
CA LYS A 341 -1.40 -6.63 7.22
C LYS A 341 -0.06 -7.33 7.23
N GLN A 342 0.59 -7.29 8.39
CA GLN A 342 1.89 -7.92 8.67
C GLN A 342 2.92 -7.55 7.61
N ILE A 343 3.13 -6.26 7.42
CA ILE A 343 4.28 -5.73 6.69
C ILE A 343 5.53 -6.17 7.44
N ASP A 344 6.51 -6.65 6.71
CA ASP A 344 7.84 -6.94 7.24
C ASP A 344 8.90 -6.64 6.18
N LEU A 345 9.53 -5.47 6.32
CA LEU A 345 10.62 -5.01 5.50
C LEU A 345 11.92 -5.18 6.29
N ARG A 346 12.89 -5.95 5.79
CA ARG A 346 14.13 -6.21 6.52
C ARG A 346 15.36 -6.34 5.64
N LYS A 347 16.51 -6.00 6.20
CA LYS A 347 17.81 -6.31 5.62
C LYS A 347 18.21 -7.73 5.99
N LEU A 348 18.49 -8.55 4.97
CA LEU A 348 18.95 -9.92 5.13
C LEU A 348 20.46 -9.95 5.36
N ALA A 349 20.95 -11.02 6.00
CA ALA A 349 22.38 -11.25 6.18
C ALA A 349 23.15 -11.37 4.85
N SER A 350 22.45 -11.73 3.76
CA SER A 350 23.00 -11.72 2.40
C SER A 350 23.23 -10.33 1.81
N GLY A 351 22.83 -9.25 2.51
CA GLY A 351 22.88 -7.88 2.03
C GLY A 351 21.65 -7.43 1.24
N ASN A 352 20.79 -8.37 0.82
CA ASN A 352 19.52 -8.07 0.14
C ASN A 352 18.50 -7.45 1.10
N THR A 353 17.53 -6.73 0.54
CA THR A 353 16.35 -6.24 1.28
C THR A 353 15.15 -7.07 0.87
N ALA A 354 14.37 -7.54 1.84
CA ALA A 354 13.16 -8.30 1.61
C ALA A 354 11.95 -7.58 2.20
N LEU A 355 10.87 -7.49 1.43
CA LEU A 355 9.56 -7.03 1.86
C LEU A 355 8.58 -8.21 1.78
N THR A 356 8.05 -8.62 2.93
CA THR A 356 6.93 -9.56 3.00
C THR A 356 5.66 -8.86 3.49
N ILE A 357 4.51 -9.24 2.92
CA ILE A 357 3.18 -8.77 3.33
C ILE A 357 2.25 -9.98 3.39
N ASP A 358 1.56 -10.22 4.51
CA ASP A 358 0.63 -11.34 4.60
C ASP A 358 -0.63 -11.09 3.77
N GLU A 359 -1.28 -9.93 3.94
CA GLU A 359 -2.53 -9.62 3.25
C GLU A 359 -2.58 -8.16 2.80
N LEU A 360 -2.97 -7.95 1.54
CA LEU A 360 -3.49 -6.69 1.02
C LEU A 360 -4.98 -6.86 0.74
N ILE A 361 -5.84 -6.11 1.41
CA ILE A 361 -7.30 -6.24 1.27
C ILE A 361 -7.87 -4.94 0.74
N PHE A 362 -8.22 -4.91 -0.53
CA PHE A 362 -8.85 -3.76 -1.18
C PHE A 362 -10.38 -3.85 -1.10
N ASN A 363 -11.00 -2.85 -0.49
CA ASN A 363 -12.46 -2.67 -0.47
C ASN A 363 -12.85 -1.57 -1.46
N GLN A 364 -13.75 -1.92 -2.38
CA GLN A 364 -14.24 -1.07 -3.47
C GLN A 364 -13.10 -0.39 -4.27
N PRO A 365 -12.12 -1.16 -4.79
CA PRO A 365 -11.14 -0.60 -5.70
C PRO A 365 -11.78 -0.26 -7.05
N ASN A 366 -11.41 0.89 -7.61
CA ASN A 366 -11.81 1.35 -8.93
C ASN A 366 -10.55 1.62 -9.76
N PHE A 367 -10.40 0.88 -10.85
CA PHE A 367 -9.26 0.97 -11.77
C PHE A 367 -9.73 1.42 -13.15
N LEU A 368 -9.07 2.40 -13.72
CA LEU A 368 -9.20 2.76 -15.13
C LEU A 368 -8.05 2.12 -15.91
N PHE A 369 -8.39 1.33 -16.91
CA PHE A 369 -7.47 0.83 -17.91
C PHE A 369 -7.90 1.36 -19.28
N ASP A 370 -7.11 2.27 -19.85
CA ASP A 370 -7.38 2.84 -21.16
C ASP A 370 -6.24 2.59 -22.14
N LEU A 371 -6.61 2.36 -23.39
CA LEU A 371 -5.72 2.44 -24.55
C LEU A 371 -5.91 3.82 -25.18
N ASP A 372 -4.81 4.55 -25.40
CA ASP A 372 -4.88 5.84 -26.10
C ASP A 372 -5.17 5.67 -27.60
N GLU A 373 -5.25 6.78 -28.33
CA GLU A 373 -5.44 6.82 -29.77
C GLU A 373 -4.37 6.04 -30.57
N LYS A 374 -3.20 5.76 -29.97
CA LYS A 374 -2.11 4.96 -30.54
C LYS A 374 -2.17 3.49 -30.11
N GLY A 375 -3.14 3.11 -29.29
CA GLY A 375 -3.29 1.76 -28.74
C GLY A 375 -2.34 1.44 -27.59
N LEU A 376 -1.72 2.45 -26.96
CA LEU A 376 -0.83 2.26 -25.82
C LEU A 376 -1.61 2.39 -24.51
N SER A 377 -1.41 1.44 -23.59
CA SER A 377 -2.06 1.46 -22.29
C SER A 377 -1.50 2.55 -21.36
N ASN A 378 -2.36 3.07 -20.48
CA ASN A 378 -1.94 3.97 -19.41
C ASN A 378 -0.86 3.37 -18.48
N ILE A 379 -0.93 2.08 -18.16
CA ILE A 379 0.12 1.42 -17.37
C ILE A 379 1.47 1.48 -18.10
N ARG A 380 1.48 1.21 -19.41
CA ARG A 380 2.71 1.29 -20.22
C ARG A 380 3.24 2.71 -20.27
N ARG A 381 2.38 3.72 -20.49
CA ARG A 381 2.83 5.13 -20.55
C ARG A 381 3.45 5.58 -19.23
N MET A 382 2.88 5.17 -18.09
CA MET A 382 3.35 5.57 -16.76
C MET A 382 4.61 4.86 -16.29
N PHE A 383 4.82 3.58 -16.64
CA PHE A 383 5.84 2.75 -15.98
C PHE A 383 6.85 2.09 -16.93
N ALA A 384 6.63 2.08 -18.24
CA ALA A 384 7.61 1.53 -19.17
C ALA A 384 8.86 2.42 -19.22
N LYS A 385 10.05 1.82 -19.33
CA LYS A 385 11.26 2.62 -19.57
C LYS A 385 11.11 3.38 -20.89
N PRO A 386 11.38 4.70 -20.93
CA PRO A 386 11.36 5.43 -22.18
C PRO A 386 12.42 4.83 -23.11
N THR A 387 12.00 4.41 -24.31
CA THR A 387 12.92 4.01 -25.37
C THR A 387 13.61 5.26 -25.89
N SER A 388 14.75 5.63 -25.33
CA SER A 388 15.65 6.56 -25.99
C SER A 388 16.16 5.88 -27.26
N PRO A 389 16.20 6.55 -28.43
CA PRO A 389 16.94 6.02 -29.57
C PRO A 389 18.39 5.80 -29.12
N GLU A 390 18.88 4.59 -29.32
CA GLU A 390 20.23 4.16 -28.97
C GLU A 390 21.26 5.12 -29.60
N VAL A 391 22.03 5.81 -28.76
CA VAL A 391 23.41 6.15 -29.12
C VAL A 391 24.22 4.95 -28.64
N ASP A 392 24.70 4.16 -29.59
CA ASP A 392 25.67 3.09 -29.36
C ASP A 392 26.82 3.61 -28.49
N SER A 393 26.81 3.23 -27.22
CA SER A 393 27.99 3.27 -26.37
C SER A 393 28.27 1.84 -25.96
N ALA A 394 28.97 1.14 -26.84
CA ALA A 394 29.70 -0.07 -26.51
C ALA A 394 30.75 0.30 -25.44
N GLY A 395 30.40 0.07 -24.17
CA GLY A 395 31.24 0.37 -23.03
C GLY A 395 30.85 -0.50 -21.84
N SER A 396 31.48 -1.67 -21.77
CA SER A 396 31.80 -2.47 -20.56
C SER A 396 30.87 -2.31 -19.35
N VAL A 397 29.95 -3.26 -19.15
CA VAL A 397 29.27 -3.44 -17.86
C VAL A 397 29.91 -4.61 -17.12
N ASN A 398 30.89 -4.29 -16.26
CA ASN A 398 31.11 -5.08 -15.06
C ASN A 398 29.81 -4.98 -14.25
N GLN A 399 28.92 -5.98 -14.37
CA GLN A 399 27.74 -6.09 -13.52
C GLN A 399 28.22 -6.39 -12.10
N ALA A 400 28.52 -5.33 -11.34
CA ALA A 400 28.45 -5.41 -9.89
C ALA A 400 27.06 -5.99 -9.56
N GLN A 401 27.01 -7.13 -8.86
CA GLN A 401 25.76 -7.76 -8.42
C GLN A 401 25.01 -6.76 -7.55
N SER A 402 24.10 -6.00 -8.16
CA SER A 402 23.21 -5.08 -7.48
C SER A 402 22.39 -5.88 -6.47
N SER A 403 22.37 -5.45 -5.20
CA SER A 403 21.50 -6.02 -4.17
C SER A 403 20.08 -6.16 -4.72
N ARG A 404 19.53 -7.37 -4.74
CA ARG A 404 18.18 -7.60 -5.28
C ARG A 404 17.15 -7.35 -4.19
N PHE A 405 16.20 -6.48 -4.47
CA PHE A 405 14.99 -6.32 -3.65
C PHE A 405 14.10 -7.55 -3.84
N GLN A 406 13.74 -8.22 -2.75
CA GLN A 406 12.85 -9.37 -2.75
C GLN A 406 11.46 -8.93 -2.26
N LEU A 407 10.43 -9.21 -3.05
CA LEU A 407 9.04 -8.95 -2.74
C LEU A 407 8.27 -10.28 -2.65
N ASP A 408 7.51 -10.47 -1.59
CA ASP A 408 6.55 -11.57 -1.45
C ASP A 408 5.28 -11.06 -0.74
N ILE A 409 4.15 -11.13 -1.43
CA ILE A 409 2.84 -10.79 -0.91
C ILE A 409 2.01 -12.08 -0.92
N LYS A 410 1.66 -12.58 0.26
CA LYS A 410 0.98 -13.89 0.35
C LYS A 410 -0.43 -13.84 -0.20
N ALA A 411 -1.18 -12.76 0.02
CA ALA A 411 -2.52 -12.61 -0.55
C ALA A 411 -2.84 -11.15 -0.89
N VAL A 412 -3.35 -10.93 -2.09
CA VAL A 412 -4.06 -9.71 -2.49
C VAL A 412 -5.52 -10.07 -2.67
N LYS A 413 -6.42 -9.39 -1.96
CA LYS A 413 -7.86 -9.66 -1.94
C LYS A 413 -8.61 -8.45 -2.46
N LEU A 414 -9.53 -8.67 -3.39
CA LEU A 414 -10.38 -7.65 -3.99
C LEU A 414 -11.82 -7.89 -3.57
N ARG A 415 -12.49 -6.83 -3.10
CA ARG A 415 -13.90 -6.87 -2.68
C ARG A 415 -14.66 -5.74 -3.34
N ASP A 416 -15.72 -6.11 -4.05
CA ASP A 416 -16.66 -5.16 -4.70
C ASP A 416 -15.96 -4.14 -5.62
N GLY A 417 -14.99 -4.61 -6.41
CA GLY A 417 -14.20 -3.76 -7.30
C GLY A 417 -14.90 -3.36 -8.60
N LEU A 418 -14.39 -2.29 -9.21
CA LEU A 418 -14.76 -1.77 -10.52
C LEU A 418 -13.51 -1.68 -11.40
N VAL A 419 -13.57 -2.22 -12.61
CA VAL A 419 -12.56 -2.01 -13.64
C VAL A 419 -13.23 -1.38 -14.83
N GLN A 420 -12.84 -0.15 -15.15
CA GLN A 420 -13.30 0.57 -16.34
C GLN A 420 -12.29 0.34 -17.46
N PHE A 421 -12.76 -0.13 -18.60
CA PHE A 421 -11.98 -0.31 -19.80
C PHE A 421 -12.38 0.72 -20.85
N SER A 422 -11.41 1.34 -21.50
CA SER A 422 -11.64 2.21 -22.65
C SER A 422 -10.61 1.97 -23.76
N ASP A 423 -11.06 1.85 -24.99
CA ASP A 423 -10.17 1.83 -26.16
C ASP A 423 -10.46 3.06 -27.03
N LEU A 424 -9.52 4.01 -27.00
CA LEU A 424 -9.59 5.25 -27.75
C LEU A 424 -8.97 5.13 -29.16
N ALA A 425 -8.34 4.00 -29.48
CA ALA A 425 -7.77 3.72 -30.81
C ALA A 425 -8.84 3.25 -31.83
N VAL A 426 -10.07 3.03 -31.39
CA VAL A 426 -11.21 2.63 -32.22
C VAL A 426 -12.26 3.74 -32.29
N VAL A 427 -12.92 3.86 -33.45
CA VAL A 427 -13.98 4.85 -33.69
C VAL A 427 -15.24 4.10 -34.15
N PRO A 428 -16.38 4.19 -33.42
CA PRO A 428 -16.56 4.92 -32.16
C PRO A 428 -15.71 4.33 -31.01
N GLN A 429 -15.38 5.16 -30.02
CA GLN A 429 -14.60 4.72 -28.85
C GLN A 429 -15.32 3.61 -28.09
N LEU A 430 -14.59 2.57 -27.72
CA LEU A 430 -15.14 1.48 -26.91
C LEU A 430 -15.02 1.85 -25.43
N LYS A 431 -16.11 1.69 -24.67
CA LYS A 431 -16.11 1.79 -23.21
C LYS A 431 -16.92 0.63 -22.64
N THR A 432 -16.35 -0.07 -21.68
CA THR A 432 -17.03 -1.13 -20.93
C THR A 432 -16.48 -1.20 -19.51
N GLU A 433 -17.13 -1.98 -18.66
CA GLU A 433 -16.72 -2.11 -17.27
C GLU A 433 -16.97 -3.52 -16.74
N ILE A 434 -16.13 -3.91 -15.78
CA ILE A 434 -16.34 -5.07 -14.93
C ILE A 434 -16.70 -4.56 -13.54
N ARG A 435 -17.93 -4.82 -13.09
CA ARG A 435 -18.46 -4.45 -11.77
C ARG A 435 -18.45 -5.63 -10.80
N LYS A 436 -18.49 -5.30 -9.50
CA LYS A 436 -18.46 -6.27 -8.39
C LYS A 436 -17.35 -7.31 -8.58
N LEU A 437 -16.16 -6.83 -8.94
CA LEU A 437 -14.97 -7.67 -9.06
C LEU A 437 -14.58 -8.16 -7.66
N ASN A 438 -14.62 -9.46 -7.46
CA ASN A 438 -14.22 -10.12 -6.23
C ASN A 438 -13.18 -11.19 -6.53
N GLY A 439 -12.30 -11.48 -5.58
CA GLY A 439 -11.31 -12.54 -5.74
C GLY A 439 -9.99 -12.27 -5.07
N SER A 440 -8.99 -13.06 -5.44
CA SER A 440 -7.66 -12.95 -4.88
C SER A 440 -6.53 -13.31 -5.86
N LEU A 441 -5.36 -12.76 -5.57
CA LEU A 441 -4.08 -13.18 -6.11
C LEU A 441 -3.25 -13.70 -4.93
N LEU A 442 -2.85 -14.97 -4.95
CA LEU A 442 -2.11 -15.61 -3.86
C LEU A 442 -0.65 -15.80 -4.25
N GLY A 443 0.27 -15.29 -3.43
CA GLY A 443 1.70 -15.51 -3.58
C GLY A 443 2.39 -14.65 -4.64
N VAL A 444 1.99 -13.39 -4.80
CA VAL A 444 2.67 -12.43 -5.70
C VAL A 444 4.12 -12.25 -5.24
N SER A 445 5.09 -12.60 -6.09
CA SER A 445 6.51 -12.48 -5.78
C SER A 445 7.35 -12.15 -7.00
N ASN A 446 8.42 -11.40 -6.81
CA ASN A 446 9.44 -11.14 -7.85
C ASN A 446 10.62 -12.13 -7.79
N THR A 447 10.48 -13.22 -7.03
CA THR A 447 11.50 -14.28 -6.97
C THR A 447 11.29 -15.24 -8.16
N PRO A 448 12.32 -15.49 -8.99
CA PRO A 448 12.20 -16.41 -10.11
C PRO A 448 11.68 -17.80 -9.71
N GLY A 449 10.75 -18.33 -10.49
CA GLY A 449 10.10 -19.63 -10.22
C GLY A 449 8.99 -19.59 -9.16
N ARG A 450 8.58 -18.39 -8.72
CA ARG A 450 7.36 -18.18 -7.93
C ARG A 450 6.25 -17.70 -8.84
N TYR A 451 5.05 -18.23 -8.63
CA TYR A 451 3.88 -17.89 -9.42
C TYR A 451 2.76 -17.45 -8.48
N ALA A 452 2.05 -16.39 -8.86
CA ALA A 452 0.85 -15.99 -8.16
C ALA A 452 -0.34 -16.78 -8.71
N GLU A 453 -1.13 -17.37 -7.83
CA GLU A 453 -2.42 -17.96 -8.19
C GLU A 453 -3.47 -16.88 -8.31
N ILE A 454 -4.28 -16.90 -9.37
CA ILE A 454 -5.29 -15.90 -9.67
C ILE A 454 -6.66 -16.58 -9.62
N ALA A 455 -7.60 -15.96 -8.91
CA ALA A 455 -9.02 -16.31 -8.97
C ALA A 455 -9.87 -15.05 -8.82
N LEU A 456 -10.53 -14.65 -9.89
CA LEU A 456 -11.37 -13.45 -9.96
C LEU A 456 -12.74 -13.79 -10.54
N ASN A 457 -13.78 -13.10 -10.08
CA ASN A 457 -15.11 -13.11 -10.69
C ASN A 457 -15.75 -11.72 -10.64
N GLY A 458 -16.67 -11.45 -11.57
CA GLY A 458 -17.38 -10.19 -11.65
C GLY A 458 -18.47 -10.20 -12.71
N PHE A 459 -19.02 -9.03 -12.98
CA PHE A 459 -20.07 -8.83 -13.98
C PHE A 459 -19.56 -7.85 -15.04
N ILE A 460 -19.76 -8.15 -16.32
CA ILE A 460 -19.39 -7.29 -17.44
C ILE A 460 -20.64 -6.76 -18.13
N ALA A 461 -20.61 -5.48 -18.52
CA ALA A 461 -21.77 -4.80 -19.11
C ALA A 461 -23.02 -4.88 -18.20
N ASP A 462 -24.23 -5.06 -18.75
CA ASP A 462 -25.47 -5.15 -17.98
C ASP A 462 -25.74 -6.57 -17.46
N LYS A 463 -25.47 -7.61 -18.27
CA LYS A 463 -25.92 -9.00 -18.03
C LYS A 463 -24.84 -10.08 -18.18
N GLY A 464 -23.61 -9.69 -18.54
CA GLY A 464 -22.51 -10.63 -18.74
C GLY A 464 -21.81 -11.00 -17.42
N SER A 465 -21.18 -12.16 -17.41
CA SER A 465 -20.34 -12.63 -16.31
C SER A 465 -18.88 -12.67 -16.72
N PHE A 466 -17.99 -12.47 -15.76
CA PHE A 466 -16.54 -12.54 -15.92
C PHE A 466 -15.96 -13.49 -14.87
N ARG A 467 -15.07 -14.38 -15.28
CA ARG A 467 -14.21 -15.16 -14.38
C ARG A 467 -12.79 -15.20 -14.95
N ALA A 468 -11.80 -15.14 -14.07
CA ALA A 468 -10.41 -15.40 -14.43
C ALA A 468 -9.79 -16.35 -13.40
N LYS A 469 -9.10 -17.39 -13.88
CA LYS A 469 -8.39 -18.35 -13.04
C LYS A 469 -7.06 -18.71 -13.68
N GLY A 470 -6.03 -18.98 -12.88
CA GLY A 470 -4.75 -19.45 -13.40
C GLY A 470 -3.56 -18.99 -12.58
N GLN A 471 -2.39 -18.89 -13.21
CA GLN A 471 -1.15 -18.50 -12.58
C GLN A 471 -0.39 -17.44 -13.40
N ALA A 472 0.38 -16.60 -12.71
CA ALA A 472 1.23 -15.60 -13.35
C ALA A 472 2.58 -15.42 -12.64
N SER A 473 3.66 -15.30 -13.40
CA SER A 473 4.95 -14.78 -12.91
C SER A 473 4.92 -13.26 -12.83
N PHE A 474 5.51 -12.70 -11.76
CA PHE A 474 5.71 -11.25 -11.60
C PHE A 474 7.19 -10.84 -11.71
N ASP A 475 8.12 -11.80 -11.79
CA ASP A 475 9.53 -11.52 -12.05
C ASP A 475 9.81 -11.29 -13.55
N ASP A 476 9.18 -12.07 -14.42
CA ASP A 476 9.21 -11.87 -15.87
C ASP A 476 7.91 -12.43 -16.50
N PRO A 477 7.04 -11.55 -17.04
CA PRO A 477 5.75 -11.98 -17.57
C PRO A 477 5.83 -12.93 -18.80
N ARG A 478 7.04 -13.21 -19.31
CA ARG A 478 7.27 -14.13 -20.42
C ARG A 478 7.59 -15.55 -19.98
N ARG A 479 7.99 -15.75 -18.71
CA ARG A 479 8.65 -16.99 -18.28
C ARG A 479 7.71 -18.10 -17.81
N ASN A 480 6.52 -17.78 -17.28
CA ASN A 480 5.51 -18.81 -17.01
C ASN A 480 4.13 -18.19 -16.65
N HIS A 481 3.16 -18.28 -17.56
CA HIS A 481 1.77 -17.88 -17.34
C HIS A 481 0.85 -18.97 -17.86
N ASP A 482 -0.22 -19.25 -17.14
CA ASP A 482 -1.32 -20.09 -17.61
C ASP A 482 -2.60 -19.46 -17.09
N LEU A 483 -3.28 -18.69 -17.94
CA LEU A 483 -4.44 -17.90 -17.56
C LEU A 483 -5.65 -18.32 -18.39
N SER A 484 -6.73 -18.67 -17.71
CA SER A 484 -8.05 -18.86 -18.28
C SER A 484 -8.94 -17.68 -17.92
N VAL A 485 -9.48 -17.00 -18.93
CA VAL A 485 -10.44 -15.91 -18.78
C VAL A 485 -11.72 -16.29 -19.50
N GLU A 486 -12.81 -16.28 -18.77
CA GLU A 486 -14.13 -16.65 -19.26
C GLU A 486 -15.06 -15.45 -19.14
N PHE A 487 -15.71 -15.12 -20.25
CA PHE A 487 -16.88 -14.25 -20.27
C PHE A 487 -18.08 -15.06 -20.72
N LYS A 488 -19.22 -14.88 -20.07
CA LYS A 488 -20.48 -15.55 -20.46
C LYS A 488 -21.62 -14.56 -20.57
N ASN A 489 -22.48 -14.77 -21.55
CA ASN A 489 -23.69 -14.01 -21.81
C ASN A 489 -23.42 -12.50 -21.97
N VAL A 490 -22.33 -12.12 -22.61
CA VAL A 490 -22.01 -10.71 -22.88
C VAL A 490 -22.87 -10.24 -24.06
N PRO A 491 -23.56 -9.09 -23.98
CA PRO A 491 -24.22 -8.51 -25.16
C PRO A 491 -23.20 -8.27 -26.27
N LEU A 492 -23.42 -8.88 -27.45
CA LEU A 492 -22.45 -8.85 -28.54
C LEU A 492 -22.19 -7.42 -29.06
N ASN A 493 -23.22 -6.56 -28.98
CA ASN A 493 -23.11 -5.14 -29.32
C ASN A 493 -22.13 -4.36 -28.42
N THR A 494 -21.71 -4.89 -27.27
CA THR A 494 -20.62 -4.33 -26.45
C THR A 494 -19.33 -4.24 -27.26
N ALA A 495 -19.12 -5.12 -28.24
CA ALA A 495 -17.95 -5.11 -29.12
C ALA A 495 -18.17 -4.35 -30.45
N ASN A 496 -19.25 -3.57 -30.59
CA ASN A 496 -19.61 -2.89 -31.85
C ASN A 496 -18.48 -2.04 -32.43
N ALA A 497 -17.73 -1.34 -31.58
CA ALA A 497 -16.58 -0.53 -32.01
C ALA A 497 -15.59 -1.34 -32.87
N TYR A 498 -15.34 -2.61 -32.51
CA TYR A 498 -14.45 -3.48 -33.28
C TYR A 498 -15.12 -4.03 -34.55
N PHE A 499 -16.40 -4.40 -34.51
CA PHE A 499 -17.14 -4.85 -35.70
C PHE A 499 -17.23 -3.74 -36.77
N ILE A 500 -17.49 -2.50 -36.35
CA ILE A 500 -17.51 -1.33 -37.24
C ILE A 500 -16.12 -1.10 -37.84
N LYS A 501 -15.07 -1.08 -37.02
CA LYS A 501 -13.69 -0.79 -37.45
C LYS A 501 -13.07 -1.88 -38.33
N HIS A 502 -13.40 -3.16 -38.09
CA HIS A 502 -12.69 -4.28 -38.73
C HIS A 502 -13.55 -5.10 -39.68
N ALA A 503 -14.88 -5.08 -39.54
CA ALA A 503 -15.78 -5.88 -40.37
C ALA A 503 -16.73 -5.03 -41.23
N GLY A 504 -16.90 -3.73 -40.92
CA GLY A 504 -17.75 -2.82 -41.70
C GLY A 504 -19.25 -3.02 -41.45
N TYR A 505 -19.63 -3.61 -40.32
CA TYR A 505 -21.03 -3.83 -39.92
C TYR A 505 -21.22 -3.45 -38.45
N SER A 506 -22.43 -2.99 -38.13
CA SER A 506 -22.90 -2.90 -36.74
C SER A 506 -23.56 -4.21 -36.30
N ILE A 507 -23.61 -4.47 -35.00
CA ILE A 507 -24.41 -5.53 -34.39
C ILE A 507 -25.58 -4.89 -33.63
N ASN A 508 -26.80 -5.31 -33.96
CA ASN A 508 -28.02 -4.84 -33.29
C ASN A 508 -28.26 -5.63 -31.99
N ASP A 509 -28.14 -6.96 -32.04
CA ASP A 509 -28.31 -7.85 -30.88
C ASP A 509 -27.49 -9.14 -31.02
N GLY A 510 -27.46 -9.94 -29.96
CA GLY A 510 -26.77 -11.22 -29.84
C GLY A 510 -26.05 -11.36 -28.51
N ARG A 511 -25.63 -12.59 -28.18
CA ARG A 511 -24.86 -12.90 -26.97
C ARG A 511 -23.55 -13.58 -27.33
N LEU A 512 -22.52 -13.31 -26.52
CA LEU A 512 -21.18 -13.84 -26.67
C LEU A 512 -20.75 -14.52 -25.37
N ASP A 513 -20.39 -15.80 -25.48
CA ASP A 513 -19.54 -16.49 -24.52
C ASP A 513 -18.10 -16.53 -25.11
N LEU A 514 -17.12 -16.13 -24.31
CA LEU A 514 -15.72 -16.04 -24.71
C LEU A 514 -14.86 -16.80 -23.71
N LEU A 515 -14.17 -17.84 -24.16
CA LEU A 515 -13.21 -18.60 -23.36
C LEU A 515 -11.81 -18.38 -23.93
N LEU A 516 -10.94 -17.76 -23.13
CA LEU A 516 -9.57 -17.39 -23.47
C LEU A 516 -8.60 -18.19 -22.60
N ASN A 517 -7.82 -19.09 -23.18
CA ASN A 517 -6.79 -19.84 -22.46
C ASN A 517 -5.42 -19.46 -23.02
N TYR A 518 -4.63 -18.73 -22.25
CA TYR A 518 -3.31 -18.24 -22.65
C TYR A 518 -2.22 -18.85 -21.80
N LYS A 519 -1.30 -19.54 -22.46
CA LYS A 519 -0.10 -20.11 -21.85
C LYS A 519 1.14 -19.43 -22.41
N ALA A 520 2.01 -18.93 -21.56
CA ALA A 520 3.30 -18.40 -21.95
C ALA A 520 4.40 -19.16 -21.21
N LYS A 521 5.38 -19.68 -21.94
CA LYS A 521 6.55 -20.34 -21.36
C LYS A 521 7.79 -19.98 -22.17
N ASP A 522 8.81 -19.45 -21.49
CA ASP A 522 10.07 -19.06 -22.14
C ASP A 522 9.87 -18.17 -23.39
N ALA A 523 9.00 -17.16 -23.27
CA ALA A 523 8.56 -16.24 -24.33
C ALA A 523 7.73 -16.88 -25.47
N GLU A 524 7.49 -18.19 -25.48
CA GLU A 524 6.53 -18.80 -26.40
C GLU A 524 5.11 -18.67 -25.84
N LEU A 525 4.24 -17.98 -26.58
CA LEU A 525 2.83 -17.81 -26.27
C LEU A 525 1.99 -18.81 -27.07
N LEU A 526 1.09 -19.50 -26.38
CA LEU A 526 0.01 -20.31 -26.95
C LEU A 526 -1.33 -19.77 -26.40
N GLY A 527 -2.13 -19.14 -27.26
CA GLY A 527 -3.49 -18.70 -26.94
C GLY A 527 -4.51 -19.60 -27.63
N GLN A 528 -5.49 -20.11 -26.88
CA GLN A 528 -6.65 -20.82 -27.39
C GLN A 528 -7.89 -20.02 -27.05
N ASN A 529 -8.63 -19.61 -28.07
CA ASN A 529 -9.76 -18.71 -27.95
C ASN A 529 -11.00 -19.41 -28.51
N ARG A 530 -12.05 -19.58 -27.72
CA ARG A 530 -13.34 -20.09 -28.18
C ARG A 530 -14.40 -19.00 -28.04
N PHE A 531 -15.12 -18.78 -29.11
CA PHE A 531 -16.19 -17.80 -29.23
C PHE A 531 -17.47 -18.58 -29.48
N VAL A 532 -18.45 -18.44 -28.59
CA VAL A 532 -19.80 -18.99 -28.80
C VAL A 532 -20.75 -17.80 -28.89
N ILE A 533 -21.28 -17.56 -30.09
CA ILE A 533 -22.20 -16.46 -30.37
C ILE A 533 -23.60 -17.05 -30.51
N LYS A 534 -24.59 -16.44 -29.86
CA LYS A 534 -26.00 -16.88 -29.88
C LYS A 534 -26.89 -15.74 -30.37
N ASP A 535 -27.85 -16.07 -31.23
CA ASP A 535 -28.90 -15.15 -31.70
C ASP A 535 -28.35 -13.83 -32.29
N ILE A 536 -27.31 -13.91 -33.12
CA ILE A 536 -26.67 -12.73 -33.69
C ILE A 536 -27.61 -11.99 -34.65
N GLN A 537 -27.72 -10.67 -34.49
CA GLN A 537 -28.47 -9.82 -35.41
C GLN A 537 -27.54 -8.73 -35.97
N LEU A 538 -27.15 -8.90 -37.23
CA LEU A 538 -26.36 -7.89 -37.95
C LEU A 538 -27.22 -6.65 -38.24
N GLY A 539 -26.65 -5.49 -37.96
CA GLY A 539 -27.24 -4.19 -38.29
C GLY A 539 -26.91 -3.74 -39.72
N GLU A 540 -26.84 -2.42 -39.90
CA GLU A 540 -26.51 -1.80 -41.17
C GLU A 540 -25.03 -1.94 -41.50
N GLU A 541 -24.74 -2.05 -42.80
CA GLU A 541 -23.40 -2.00 -43.35
C GLU A 541 -22.90 -0.56 -43.33
N ILE A 542 -21.63 -0.36 -42.98
CA ILE A 542 -21.03 0.96 -42.86
C ILE A 542 -20.69 1.48 -44.27
N PRO A 543 -21.34 2.58 -44.75
CA PRO A 543 -21.22 3.02 -46.14
C PRO A 543 -19.79 3.30 -46.59
N ASP A 544 -18.99 3.96 -45.74
CA ASP A 544 -17.63 4.42 -46.05
C ASP A 544 -16.52 3.54 -45.43
N PHE A 545 -16.80 2.25 -45.24
CA PHE A 545 -15.83 1.31 -44.66
C PHE A 545 -14.57 1.17 -45.52
N GLN A 546 -13.42 1.54 -44.95
CA GLN A 546 -12.11 1.53 -45.62
C GLN A 546 -11.41 0.15 -45.60
N GLY A 547 -11.91 -0.79 -44.80
CA GLY A 547 -11.34 -2.14 -44.71
C GLY A 547 -11.85 -3.09 -45.80
N LYS A 548 -11.33 -4.32 -45.80
CA LYS A 548 -11.82 -5.37 -46.69
C LYS A 548 -13.23 -5.80 -46.28
N ARG A 549 -14.24 -5.56 -47.13
CA ARG A 549 -15.63 -5.94 -46.86
C ARG A 549 -15.76 -7.45 -46.75
N LEU A 550 -16.31 -7.91 -45.62
CA LEU A 550 -16.58 -9.31 -45.36
C LEU A 550 -18.05 -9.60 -45.68
N PRO A 551 -18.39 -10.72 -46.34
CA PRO A 551 -19.78 -11.11 -46.56
C PRO A 551 -20.37 -11.67 -45.24
N LEU A 552 -20.43 -10.85 -44.19
CA LEU A 552 -20.79 -11.29 -42.84
C LEU A 552 -22.17 -11.91 -42.78
N ARG A 553 -23.14 -11.41 -43.57
CA ARG A 553 -24.48 -12.00 -43.65
C ARG A 553 -24.42 -13.46 -44.11
N LEU A 554 -23.60 -13.74 -45.12
CA LEU A 554 -23.37 -15.10 -45.60
C LEU A 554 -22.60 -15.93 -44.57
N ALA A 555 -21.56 -15.35 -43.96
CA ALA A 555 -20.78 -16.04 -42.93
C ALA A 555 -21.66 -16.46 -41.74
N VAL A 556 -22.50 -15.56 -41.22
CA VAL A 556 -23.47 -15.85 -40.16
C VAL A 556 -24.42 -16.96 -40.60
N ALA A 557 -25.07 -16.82 -41.77
CA ALA A 557 -26.02 -17.81 -42.27
C ALA A 557 -25.42 -19.21 -42.51
N LEU A 558 -24.10 -19.29 -42.71
CA LEU A 558 -23.37 -20.54 -42.91
C LEU A 558 -22.82 -21.15 -41.60
N LEU A 559 -22.54 -20.31 -40.61
CA LEU A 559 -21.94 -20.70 -39.33
C LEU A 559 -22.97 -20.99 -38.25
N GLU A 560 -24.13 -20.37 -38.36
CA GLU A 560 -25.23 -20.49 -37.42
C GLU A 560 -25.90 -21.87 -37.59
N ASP A 561 -25.97 -22.62 -36.50
CA ASP A 561 -26.61 -23.93 -36.47
C ASP A 561 -28.13 -23.84 -36.28
N SER A 562 -28.80 -24.99 -36.11
CA SER A 562 -30.25 -25.03 -35.91
C SER A 562 -30.74 -24.35 -34.63
N ASP A 563 -29.84 -24.13 -33.67
CA ASP A 563 -30.11 -23.53 -32.37
C ASP A 563 -29.70 -22.05 -32.33
N ASN A 564 -29.45 -21.44 -33.49
CA ASN A 564 -28.96 -20.07 -33.65
C ASN A 564 -27.59 -19.82 -32.98
N VAL A 565 -26.73 -20.85 -32.96
CA VAL A 565 -25.41 -20.79 -32.32
C VAL A 565 -24.29 -20.85 -33.35
N ILE A 566 -23.28 -19.98 -33.18
CA ILE A 566 -22.01 -20.01 -33.89
C ILE A 566 -20.91 -20.34 -32.89
N ASP A 567 -20.19 -21.44 -33.08
CA ASP A 567 -19.07 -21.87 -32.21
C ASP A 567 -17.75 -21.91 -33.00
N ILE A 568 -16.82 -21.02 -32.64
CA ILE A 568 -15.55 -20.84 -33.34
C ILE A 568 -14.41 -20.99 -32.33
N SER A 569 -13.45 -21.85 -32.65
CA SER A 569 -12.22 -22.04 -31.86
C SER A 569 -10.99 -21.66 -32.66
N LEU A 570 -10.20 -20.70 -32.15
CA LEU A 570 -9.00 -20.14 -32.77
C LEU A 570 -7.78 -20.32 -31.88
N SER A 571 -6.72 -20.93 -32.43
CA SER A 571 -5.43 -21.03 -31.78
C SER A 571 -4.45 -20.00 -32.34
N ILE A 572 -3.72 -19.33 -31.45
CA ILE A 572 -2.69 -18.35 -31.75
C ILE A 572 -1.40 -18.85 -31.11
N LYS A 573 -0.31 -18.89 -31.87
CA LYS A 573 1.02 -19.22 -31.35
C LYS A 573 2.03 -18.20 -31.86
N GLY A 574 2.98 -17.80 -31.01
CA GLY A 574 4.06 -16.92 -31.43
C GLY A 574 5.05 -16.63 -30.29
N ASN A 575 6.19 -16.06 -30.65
CA ASN A 575 7.18 -15.61 -29.70
C ASN A 575 6.89 -14.17 -29.25
N ILE A 576 6.91 -13.90 -27.95
CA ILE A 576 6.59 -12.60 -27.35
C ILE A 576 7.72 -11.59 -27.59
N ASP A 577 8.98 -12.05 -27.68
CA ASP A 577 10.15 -11.19 -27.88
C ASP A 577 10.31 -10.79 -29.35
N SER A 578 9.89 -11.68 -30.25
CA SER A 578 9.85 -11.44 -31.69
C SER A 578 8.41 -11.59 -32.18
N PRO A 579 7.54 -10.59 -31.92
CA PRO A 579 6.20 -10.61 -32.46
C PRO A 579 6.29 -10.44 -33.98
N GLU A 580 6.47 -11.54 -34.71
CA GLU A 580 6.42 -11.58 -36.18
C GLU A 580 4.98 -11.33 -36.65
N PHE A 581 4.36 -10.18 -36.36
CA PHE A 581 2.91 -10.09 -36.48
C PHE A 581 2.34 -8.77 -36.98
N SER A 582 1.62 -8.87 -38.11
CA SER A 582 0.38 -8.12 -38.32
C SER A 582 -0.78 -8.96 -37.76
N ALA A 583 -1.35 -8.58 -36.62
CA ALA A 583 -2.44 -9.32 -35.95
C ALA A 583 -3.62 -9.66 -36.89
N SER A 584 -3.83 -8.82 -37.90
CA SER A 584 -4.82 -8.98 -38.96
C SER A 584 -4.62 -10.23 -39.83
N GLY A 585 -3.38 -10.69 -40.05
CA GLY A 585 -3.09 -11.84 -40.93
C GLY A 585 -3.55 -13.19 -40.37
N LEU A 586 -3.30 -13.44 -39.07
CA LEU A 586 -3.72 -14.67 -38.39
C LEU A 586 -5.24 -14.77 -38.28
N VAL A 587 -5.88 -13.66 -37.90
CA VAL A 587 -7.34 -13.58 -37.81
C VAL A 587 -7.97 -13.84 -39.17
N TRP A 588 -7.39 -13.28 -40.24
CA TRP A 588 -7.90 -13.50 -41.60
C TRP A 588 -7.75 -14.96 -42.05
N GLN A 589 -6.60 -15.58 -41.80
CA GLN A 589 -6.37 -16.98 -42.16
C GLN A 589 -7.31 -17.92 -41.40
N ALA A 590 -7.54 -17.65 -40.12
CA ALA A 590 -8.52 -18.35 -39.29
C ALA A 590 -9.94 -18.25 -39.85
N ILE A 591 -10.42 -17.04 -40.17
CA ILE A 591 -11.75 -16.82 -40.77
C ILE A 591 -11.85 -17.56 -42.12
N SER A 592 -10.83 -17.45 -42.97
CA SER A 592 -10.83 -18.10 -44.29
C SER A 592 -10.89 -19.63 -44.19
N THR A 593 -10.21 -20.21 -43.21
CA THR A 593 -10.18 -21.67 -42.98
C THR A 593 -11.53 -22.18 -42.50
N VAL A 594 -12.18 -21.42 -41.62
CA VAL A 594 -13.54 -21.71 -41.16
C VAL A 594 -14.53 -21.65 -42.33
N LEU A 595 -14.48 -20.58 -43.15
CA LEU A 595 -15.37 -20.43 -44.31
C LEU A 595 -15.11 -21.45 -45.43
N SER A 596 -13.86 -21.84 -45.68
CA SER A 596 -13.53 -22.83 -46.71
C SER A 596 -14.03 -24.23 -46.36
N ASN A 597 -14.16 -24.56 -45.07
CA ASN A 597 -14.62 -25.85 -44.60
C ASN A 597 -16.15 -26.02 -44.64
N ILE A 598 -16.91 -24.94 -44.91
CA ILE A 598 -18.38 -24.94 -44.90
C ILE A 598 -18.99 -25.12 -46.32
N VAL A 599 -18.15 -25.24 -47.35
CA VAL A 599 -18.58 -25.33 -48.76
C VAL A 599 -19.27 -26.66 -49.11
N THR A 600 -19.38 -27.62 -48.19
CA THR A 600 -19.89 -28.98 -48.46
C THR A 600 -21.26 -29.32 -47.87
N ALA A 601 -22.02 -28.39 -47.29
CA ALA A 601 -23.33 -28.72 -46.70
C ALA A 601 -24.46 -27.77 -47.11
N PRO A 602 -25.19 -28.05 -48.20
CA PRO A 602 -26.43 -27.35 -48.50
C PRO A 602 -27.64 -28.15 -47.93
N PHE A 603 -28.59 -27.44 -47.30
CA PHE A 603 -29.96 -27.90 -46.98
C PHE A 603 -30.26 -28.74 -45.71
N ARG A 604 -29.77 -28.35 -44.53
CA ARG A 604 -30.34 -28.82 -43.23
C ARG A 604 -31.09 -27.77 -42.42
N ALA A 605 -31.02 -26.49 -42.81
CA ALA A 605 -31.53 -25.35 -42.03
C ALA A 605 -33.05 -25.07 -42.13
N LEU A 606 -33.82 -25.86 -42.88
CA LEU A 606 -35.24 -25.56 -43.11
C LEU A 606 -36.20 -26.18 -42.06
N ALA A 607 -35.70 -26.94 -41.09
CA ALA A 607 -36.54 -27.59 -40.07
C ALA A 607 -36.73 -26.77 -38.77
N SER A 608 -35.84 -25.83 -38.45
CA SER A 608 -35.88 -25.01 -37.21
C SER A 608 -36.84 -23.81 -37.29
N LEU A 609 -37.30 -23.43 -38.50
CA LEU A 609 -38.27 -22.35 -38.75
C LEU A 609 -39.71 -22.66 -38.26
N LEU A 610 -39.96 -23.82 -37.63
CA LEU A 610 -41.28 -24.26 -37.16
C LEU A 610 -41.56 -23.98 -35.67
N GLY A 611 -40.69 -23.22 -34.97
CA GLY A 611 -41.09 -22.42 -33.81
C GLY A 611 -41.67 -23.17 -32.61
N LEU A 612 -40.94 -24.14 -32.07
CA LEU A 612 -41.24 -24.74 -30.75
C LEU A 612 -40.24 -24.18 -29.72
N GLN A 613 -40.76 -23.41 -28.76
CA GLN A 613 -39.98 -22.69 -27.75
C GLN A 613 -39.23 -23.62 -26.80
N SER A 614 -38.00 -23.25 -26.42
CA SER A 614 -37.22 -23.92 -25.38
C SER A 614 -37.46 -23.28 -24.01
N ASP A 615 -38.00 -24.08 -23.08
CA ASP A 615 -37.92 -23.84 -21.64
C ASP A 615 -36.46 -23.99 -21.18
N ALA A 616 -35.66 -22.93 -21.29
CA ALA A 616 -34.24 -22.99 -20.94
C ALA A 616 -34.04 -23.19 -19.41
N PRO A 617 -33.36 -24.26 -18.96
CA PRO A 617 -33.13 -24.50 -17.54
C PRO A 617 -32.29 -23.39 -16.88
N ILE A 618 -32.43 -23.24 -15.56
CA ILE A 618 -31.61 -22.36 -14.72
C ILE A 618 -30.48 -23.18 -14.13
N TYR A 619 -29.23 -22.83 -14.41
CA TYR A 619 -28.08 -23.65 -14.00
C TYR A 619 -27.32 -23.05 -12.81
N SER A 620 -26.86 -23.93 -11.94
CA SER A 620 -25.87 -23.64 -10.90
C SER A 620 -24.51 -24.20 -11.30
N VAL A 621 -23.43 -23.59 -10.83
CA VAL A 621 -22.07 -24.04 -11.15
C VAL A 621 -21.77 -25.38 -10.46
N VAL A 622 -21.19 -26.34 -11.19
CA VAL A 622 -20.78 -27.65 -10.66
C VAL A 622 -19.83 -27.47 -9.46
N GLY A 623 -20.09 -28.17 -8.36
CA GLY A 623 -19.35 -28.10 -7.09
C GLY A 623 -19.55 -26.81 -6.27
N GLU A 624 -20.27 -25.82 -6.80
CA GLU A 624 -20.51 -24.54 -6.16
C GLU A 624 -22.02 -24.28 -5.96
N SER A 625 -22.38 -23.40 -5.03
CA SER A 625 -23.78 -22.95 -4.84
C SER A 625 -24.11 -21.66 -5.62
N THR A 626 -23.19 -21.23 -6.48
CA THR A 626 -23.27 -19.97 -7.23
C THR A 626 -24.08 -20.13 -8.51
N TYR A 627 -24.93 -19.15 -8.81
CA TYR A 627 -25.60 -18.98 -10.11
C TYR A 627 -24.85 -17.95 -10.93
N LEU A 628 -24.60 -18.25 -12.21
CA LEU A 628 -24.05 -17.26 -13.12
C LEU A 628 -25.10 -16.15 -13.38
N PRO A 629 -24.68 -14.92 -13.69
CA PRO A 629 -25.58 -13.78 -13.93
C PRO A 629 -26.71 -14.06 -14.92
N ALA A 630 -26.45 -14.84 -15.98
CA ALA A 630 -27.47 -15.27 -16.93
C ALA A 630 -28.59 -16.06 -16.24
N ASP A 631 -28.23 -16.96 -15.32
CA ASP A 631 -29.18 -17.75 -14.53
C ASP A 631 -29.82 -16.92 -13.40
N GLN A 632 -29.12 -15.93 -12.86
CA GLN A 632 -29.71 -14.95 -11.93
C GLN A 632 -30.80 -14.11 -12.63
N GLU A 633 -30.61 -13.71 -13.89
CA GLU A 633 -31.64 -13.02 -14.68
C GLU A 633 -32.85 -13.93 -14.95
N LYS A 634 -32.63 -15.22 -15.26
CA LYS A 634 -33.74 -16.18 -15.39
C LYS A 634 -34.54 -16.31 -14.10
N LEU A 635 -33.86 -16.32 -12.94
CA LEU A 635 -34.51 -16.31 -11.63
C LEU A 635 -35.33 -15.02 -11.41
N ASP A 636 -34.79 -13.86 -11.76
CA ASP A 636 -35.52 -12.59 -11.67
C ASP A 636 -36.74 -12.54 -12.61
N LYS A 637 -36.62 -13.05 -13.84
CA LYS A 637 -37.75 -13.23 -14.78
C LYS A 637 -38.81 -14.17 -14.20
N LEU A 638 -38.40 -15.29 -13.63
CA LEU A 638 -39.30 -16.25 -12.98
C LEU A 638 -40.04 -15.59 -11.80
N ALA A 639 -39.34 -14.77 -11.00
CA ALA A 639 -39.95 -13.99 -9.93
C ALA A 639 -40.96 -12.97 -10.47
N GLY A 640 -40.63 -12.25 -11.55
CA GLY A 640 -41.54 -11.31 -12.22
C GLY A 640 -42.81 -11.98 -12.79
N VAL A 641 -42.69 -13.21 -13.32
CA VAL A 641 -43.86 -14.01 -13.73
C VAL A 641 -44.72 -14.38 -12.52
N LEU A 642 -44.09 -14.78 -11.41
CA LEU A 642 -44.80 -15.11 -10.17
C LEU A 642 -45.54 -13.90 -9.58
N VAL A 643 -44.99 -12.69 -9.65
CA VAL A 643 -45.68 -11.44 -9.27
C VAL A 643 -46.99 -11.27 -10.05
N LYS A 644 -47.00 -11.54 -11.36
CA LYS A 644 -48.17 -11.39 -12.25
C LYS A 644 -49.25 -12.47 -12.06
N ARG A 645 -48.96 -13.53 -11.30
CA ARG A 645 -49.85 -14.69 -11.12
C ARG A 645 -50.17 -14.89 -9.63
N PRO A 646 -51.07 -14.10 -9.02
CA PRO A 646 -51.22 -14.01 -7.55
C PRO A 646 -51.54 -15.35 -6.85
N ASN A 647 -52.19 -16.28 -7.55
CA ASN A 647 -52.56 -17.61 -7.03
C ASN A 647 -51.48 -18.67 -7.26
N ALA A 648 -50.38 -18.37 -7.96
CA ALA A 648 -49.31 -19.33 -8.20
C ALA A 648 -48.31 -19.34 -7.03
N THR A 649 -47.79 -20.53 -6.71
CA THR A 649 -46.65 -20.73 -5.80
C THR A 649 -45.57 -21.50 -6.52
N ILE A 650 -44.32 -21.32 -6.11
CA ILE A 650 -43.18 -22.07 -6.62
C ILE A 650 -42.51 -22.79 -5.46
N GLU A 651 -42.13 -24.04 -5.69
CA GLU A 651 -41.23 -24.78 -4.82
C GLU A 651 -39.91 -24.98 -5.58
N LEU A 652 -38.81 -24.43 -5.02
CA LEU A 652 -37.46 -24.59 -5.54
C LEU A 652 -36.79 -25.73 -4.81
N PHE A 653 -36.26 -26.69 -5.56
CA PHE A 653 -35.42 -27.75 -4.99
C PHE A 653 -34.09 -27.75 -5.72
N GLY A 654 -33.03 -27.88 -4.95
CA GLY A 654 -31.69 -27.88 -5.51
C GLY A 654 -31.37 -29.27 -5.98
N ALA A 655 -30.68 -29.36 -7.10
CA ALA A 655 -30.16 -30.62 -7.58
C ALA A 655 -28.66 -30.74 -7.30
N TYR A 656 -28.20 -31.99 -7.26
CA TYR A 656 -26.79 -32.34 -7.29
C TYR A 656 -26.54 -33.49 -8.27
N ASP A 657 -25.34 -33.51 -8.86
CA ASP A 657 -24.86 -34.63 -9.66
C ASP A 657 -23.90 -35.50 -8.82
N PRO A 658 -24.25 -36.76 -8.51
CA PRO A 658 -23.43 -37.64 -7.67
C PRO A 658 -22.02 -37.91 -8.20
N GLY A 659 -21.76 -37.72 -9.50
CA GLY A 659 -20.44 -37.88 -10.11
C GLY A 659 -19.66 -36.57 -10.13
N SER A 660 -20.21 -35.56 -10.80
CA SER A 660 -19.56 -34.29 -11.09
C SER A 660 -19.42 -33.41 -9.84
N ASP A 661 -20.49 -33.23 -9.06
CA ASP A 661 -20.41 -32.41 -7.84
C ASP A 661 -19.54 -33.08 -6.76
N LYS A 662 -19.61 -34.41 -6.65
CA LYS A 662 -18.76 -35.18 -5.73
C LYS A 662 -17.28 -34.96 -6.03
N LEU A 663 -16.91 -35.07 -7.30
CA LEU A 663 -15.52 -34.87 -7.73
C LEU A 663 -15.06 -33.43 -7.50
N GLU A 664 -15.88 -32.44 -7.86
CA GLU A 664 -15.51 -31.03 -7.69
C GLU A 664 -15.47 -30.60 -6.21
N LEU A 665 -16.36 -31.11 -5.35
CA LEU A 665 -16.28 -30.88 -3.90
C LEU A 665 -15.02 -31.50 -3.29
N ALA A 666 -14.68 -32.74 -3.67
CA ALA A 666 -13.43 -33.38 -3.24
C ALA A 666 -12.21 -32.59 -3.70
N ARG A 667 -12.21 -32.11 -4.95
CA ARG A 667 -11.17 -31.24 -5.51
C ARG A 667 -11.04 -29.94 -4.73
N ALA A 668 -12.14 -29.24 -4.48
CA ALA A 668 -12.15 -27.98 -3.75
C ALA A 668 -11.61 -28.15 -2.32
N ARG A 669 -11.96 -29.25 -1.63
CA ARG A 669 -11.39 -29.58 -0.31
C ARG A 669 -9.90 -29.84 -0.35
N ALA A 670 -9.44 -30.61 -1.33
CA ALA A 670 -8.02 -30.87 -1.54
C ALA A 670 -7.25 -29.57 -1.78
N ASP A 671 -7.72 -28.72 -2.68
CA ASP A 671 -7.08 -27.46 -3.01
C ASP A 671 -7.08 -26.49 -1.82
N HIS A 672 -8.19 -26.42 -1.06
CA HIS A 672 -8.24 -25.65 0.18
C HIS A 672 -7.24 -26.15 1.23
N ALA A 673 -7.11 -27.48 1.40
CA ALA A 673 -6.12 -28.08 2.29
C ALA A 673 -4.69 -27.79 1.83
N ILE A 674 -4.41 -27.88 0.53
CA ILE A 674 -3.10 -27.61 -0.08
C ILE A 674 -2.72 -26.13 0.11
N LEU A 675 -3.62 -25.20 -0.20
CA LEU A 675 -3.38 -23.76 -0.10
C LEU A 675 -3.17 -23.32 1.35
N ASN A 676 -3.98 -23.83 2.29
CA ASN A 676 -3.79 -23.59 3.72
C ASN A 676 -2.45 -24.17 4.21
N ALA A 677 -2.09 -25.38 3.78
CA ALA A 677 -0.82 -26.01 4.12
C ALA A 677 0.40 -25.29 3.46
N ALA A 678 0.17 -24.58 2.35
CA ALA A 678 1.15 -23.69 1.71
C ALA A 678 1.26 -22.32 2.42
N GLY A 679 0.42 -22.04 3.41
CA GLY A 679 0.43 -20.81 4.21
C GLY A 679 -0.46 -19.68 3.70
N PHE A 680 -1.32 -19.94 2.71
CA PHE A 680 -2.29 -18.97 2.22
C PHE A 680 -3.56 -18.96 3.08
N LYS A 681 -4.09 -17.76 3.37
CA LYS A 681 -5.33 -17.58 4.14
C LYS A 681 -6.50 -17.34 3.19
N LEU A 682 -7.37 -18.33 3.03
CA LEU A 682 -8.54 -18.26 2.15
C LEU A 682 -9.78 -17.71 2.89
N SER A 683 -10.61 -16.92 2.20
CA SER A 683 -11.94 -16.54 2.69
C SER A 683 -13.01 -17.47 2.10
N PRO A 684 -14.06 -17.88 2.85
CA PRO A 684 -15.14 -18.70 2.32
C PRO A 684 -15.91 -18.07 1.14
N SER A 685 -15.86 -16.75 1.00
CA SER A 685 -16.57 -15.98 -0.03
C SER A 685 -15.73 -15.73 -1.28
N GLU A 686 -14.45 -16.12 -1.29
CA GLU A 686 -13.55 -15.90 -2.42
C GLU A 686 -13.60 -17.11 -3.38
N PRO A 687 -13.57 -16.90 -4.71
CA PRO A 687 -13.40 -17.99 -5.66
C PRO A 687 -12.08 -18.70 -5.38
N LEU A 688 -12.11 -20.04 -5.35
CA LEU A 688 -10.91 -20.85 -5.13
C LEU A 688 -10.04 -20.87 -6.40
N PRO A 689 -8.73 -20.54 -6.31
CA PRO A 689 -7.82 -20.64 -7.43
C PRO A 689 -7.46 -22.09 -7.76
N THR A 690 -7.05 -22.30 -9.01
CA THR A 690 -6.44 -23.56 -9.43
C THR A 690 -4.97 -23.54 -9.05
N THR A 691 -4.50 -24.56 -8.35
CA THR A 691 -3.12 -24.59 -7.81
C THR A 691 -2.07 -24.90 -8.87
N SER A 692 -1.04 -24.07 -8.97
CA SER A 692 0.19 -24.28 -9.74
C SER A 692 1.01 -25.42 -9.16
N LEU A 693 1.11 -26.53 -9.89
CA LEU A 693 1.96 -27.65 -9.50
C LEU A 693 3.46 -27.34 -9.64
N SER A 694 3.79 -26.23 -10.29
CA SER A 694 5.16 -25.79 -10.54
C SER A 694 5.72 -24.83 -9.48
N ASP A 695 4.87 -24.21 -8.64
CA ASP A 695 5.34 -23.32 -7.56
C ASP A 695 5.86 -24.14 -6.36
N PRO A 696 7.11 -23.91 -5.88
CA PRO A 696 7.64 -24.61 -4.71
C PRO A 696 6.83 -24.45 -3.41
N ARG A 697 6.11 -23.33 -3.21
CA ARG A 697 5.19 -23.12 -2.06
C ARG A 697 4.04 -24.12 -2.13
N ILE A 698 3.42 -24.25 -3.31
CA ILE A 698 2.31 -25.18 -3.53
C ILE A 698 2.81 -26.62 -3.44
N GLN A 699 3.96 -26.95 -4.03
CA GLN A 699 4.59 -28.27 -3.88
C GLN A 699 4.85 -28.63 -2.41
N SER A 700 5.27 -27.68 -1.59
CA SER A 700 5.40 -27.85 -0.14
C SER A 700 4.03 -28.06 0.52
N GLY A 701 3.02 -27.27 0.15
CA GLY A 701 1.64 -27.43 0.59
C GLY A 701 1.05 -28.80 0.26
N ILE A 702 1.29 -29.32 -0.95
CA ILE A 702 0.89 -30.66 -1.39
C ILE A 702 1.53 -31.72 -0.51
N LYS A 703 2.85 -31.65 -0.25
CA LYS A 703 3.53 -32.61 0.63
C LYS A 703 2.95 -32.58 2.05
N SER A 704 2.74 -31.39 2.61
CA SER A 704 2.17 -31.21 3.94
C SER A 704 0.74 -31.73 4.04
N ALA A 705 -0.13 -31.34 3.10
CA ALA A 705 -1.52 -31.79 3.04
C ALA A 705 -1.62 -33.29 2.80
N TYR A 706 -0.79 -33.86 1.92
CA TYR A 706 -0.71 -35.31 1.72
C TYR A 706 -0.32 -36.04 3.02
N GLY A 707 0.70 -35.55 3.72
CA GLY A 707 1.14 -36.14 4.99
C GLY A 707 0.05 -36.13 6.07
N GLN A 708 -0.84 -35.13 6.04
CA GLN A 708 -1.99 -35.01 6.94
C GLN A 708 -3.19 -35.86 6.52
N GLN A 709 -3.56 -35.85 5.24
CA GLN A 709 -4.79 -36.48 4.74
C GLN A 709 -4.60 -37.94 4.35
N VAL A 710 -3.48 -38.27 3.71
CA VAL A 710 -3.20 -39.62 3.18
C VAL A 710 -2.20 -40.37 4.06
N GLY A 711 -1.24 -39.67 4.64
CA GLY A 711 -0.29 -40.22 5.63
C GLY A 711 1.18 -40.10 5.23
N LYS A 712 2.03 -39.89 6.23
CA LYS A 712 3.48 -39.61 6.08
C LYS A 712 4.29 -40.78 5.50
N ILE A 713 3.93 -42.03 5.79
CA ILE A 713 4.65 -43.22 5.28
C ILE A 713 4.47 -43.33 3.77
N LYS A 714 3.22 -43.23 3.29
CA LYS A 714 2.90 -43.27 1.86
C LYS A 714 3.53 -42.09 1.12
N LEU A 715 3.61 -40.91 1.75
CA LEU A 715 4.32 -39.76 1.20
C LEU A 715 5.81 -40.07 0.98
N ALA A 716 6.49 -40.60 2.00
CA ALA A 716 7.90 -40.96 1.89
C ALA A 716 8.15 -41.97 0.76
N GLN A 717 7.28 -42.98 0.63
CA GLN A 717 7.34 -43.94 -0.47
C GLN A 717 7.18 -43.24 -1.84
N ARG A 718 6.24 -42.31 -1.98
CA ARG A 718 6.02 -41.57 -3.24
C ARG A 718 7.19 -40.65 -3.60
N LEU A 719 7.79 -39.99 -2.61
CA LEU A 719 8.94 -39.12 -2.85
C LEU A 719 10.19 -39.88 -3.29
N ILE A 720 10.32 -41.16 -2.92
CA ILE A 720 11.41 -42.05 -3.37
C ILE A 720 11.11 -42.64 -4.75
N THR A 721 9.86 -43.03 -5.02
CA THR A 721 9.47 -43.78 -6.23
C THR A 721 9.19 -42.91 -7.45
N LEU A 722 8.75 -41.67 -7.26
CA LEU A 722 8.44 -40.74 -8.34
C LEU A 722 9.59 -39.75 -8.59
N PRO A 723 9.89 -39.34 -9.84
CA PRO A 723 10.88 -38.30 -10.13
C PRO A 723 10.44 -36.92 -9.59
N ASP A 724 11.37 -36.03 -9.25
CA ASP A 724 11.06 -34.69 -8.73
C ASP A 724 10.71 -33.72 -9.86
N ASN A 725 9.51 -33.89 -10.40
CA ASN A 725 8.95 -33.07 -11.46
C ASN A 725 7.46 -32.81 -11.22
N GLU A 726 6.85 -32.00 -12.07
CA GLU A 726 5.44 -31.61 -11.95
C GLU A 726 4.47 -32.82 -11.91
N ALA A 727 4.79 -33.90 -12.65
CA ALA A 727 3.97 -35.11 -12.68
C ALA A 727 3.86 -35.80 -11.31
N ARG A 728 4.92 -35.75 -10.48
CA ARG A 728 4.85 -36.23 -9.08
C ARG A 728 3.79 -35.46 -8.31
N TYR A 729 3.79 -34.14 -8.41
CA TYR A 729 2.86 -33.30 -7.66
C TYR A 729 1.42 -33.44 -8.19
N GLN A 730 1.24 -33.67 -9.49
CA GLN A 730 -0.06 -34.01 -10.08
C GLN A 730 -0.61 -35.32 -9.50
N GLN A 731 0.24 -36.33 -9.36
CA GLN A 731 -0.16 -37.61 -8.77
C GLN A 731 -0.48 -37.45 -7.28
N LEU A 732 0.38 -36.77 -6.50
CA LEU A 732 0.12 -36.53 -5.09
C LEU A 732 -1.20 -35.77 -4.87
N ARG A 733 -1.46 -34.71 -5.66
CA ARG A 733 -2.73 -33.97 -5.61
C ARG A 733 -3.92 -34.87 -5.93
N SER A 734 -3.83 -35.68 -6.98
CA SER A 734 -4.91 -36.62 -7.34
C SER A 734 -5.22 -37.60 -6.21
N GLU A 735 -4.19 -38.13 -5.54
CA GLU A 735 -4.38 -39.02 -4.39
C GLU A 735 -4.99 -38.30 -3.17
N ILE A 736 -4.68 -37.01 -2.94
CA ILE A 736 -5.34 -36.20 -1.92
C ILE A 736 -6.83 -36.03 -2.27
N ILE A 737 -7.17 -35.71 -3.52
CA ILE A 737 -8.56 -35.58 -3.97
C ILE A 737 -9.33 -36.87 -3.68
N LEU A 738 -8.76 -38.02 -4.03
CA LEU A 738 -9.36 -39.33 -3.79
C LEU A 738 -9.49 -39.69 -2.30
N SER A 739 -8.72 -39.06 -1.40
CA SER A 739 -8.84 -39.25 0.05
C SER A 739 -10.06 -38.56 0.67
N PHE A 740 -10.61 -37.54 0.00
CA PHE A 740 -11.82 -36.86 0.46
C PHE A 740 -13.06 -37.62 -0.01
N VAL A 741 -13.62 -38.42 0.89
CA VAL A 741 -14.91 -39.09 0.67
C VAL A 741 -16.03 -38.06 0.86
N ILE A 742 -16.67 -37.65 -0.24
CA ILE A 742 -17.87 -36.82 -0.19
C ILE A 742 -19.10 -37.72 -0.07
N GLY A 743 -19.87 -37.52 0.99
CA GLY A 743 -21.08 -38.29 1.29
C GLY A 743 -22.36 -37.63 0.75
N ASP A 744 -23.44 -38.40 0.68
CA ASP A 744 -24.75 -37.93 0.17
C ASP A 744 -25.30 -36.77 0.98
N THR A 745 -25.03 -36.71 2.29
CA THR A 745 -25.44 -35.59 3.14
C THR A 745 -24.86 -34.26 2.66
N GLU A 746 -23.60 -34.26 2.20
CA GLU A 746 -22.90 -33.05 1.76
C GLU A 746 -23.38 -32.61 0.39
N LEU A 747 -23.65 -33.55 -0.50
CA LEU A 747 -24.27 -33.29 -1.80
C LEU A 747 -25.69 -32.71 -1.63
N LYS A 748 -26.49 -33.30 -0.72
CA LYS A 748 -27.81 -32.79 -0.36
C LYS A 748 -27.74 -31.39 0.27
N GLN A 749 -26.70 -31.09 1.05
CA GLN A 749 -26.46 -29.76 1.61
C GLN A 749 -26.05 -28.74 0.52
N LEU A 750 -25.20 -29.12 -0.44
CA LEU A 750 -24.86 -28.29 -1.60
C LEU A 750 -26.12 -27.93 -2.39
N ALA A 751 -26.94 -28.94 -2.71
CA ALA A 751 -28.23 -28.76 -3.35
C ALA A 751 -29.17 -27.86 -2.55
N ALA A 752 -29.34 -28.09 -1.24
CA ALA A 752 -30.17 -27.24 -0.40
C ALA A 752 -29.69 -25.78 -0.39
N THR A 753 -28.36 -25.58 -0.38
CA THR A 753 -27.73 -24.25 -0.45
C THR A 753 -28.00 -23.58 -1.81
N ARG A 754 -27.95 -24.33 -2.92
CA ARG A 754 -28.33 -23.85 -4.26
C ARG A 754 -29.78 -23.35 -4.29
N ALA A 755 -30.73 -24.15 -3.78
CA ALA A 755 -32.13 -23.74 -3.73
C ALA A 755 -32.36 -22.50 -2.86
N SER A 756 -31.73 -22.45 -1.68
CA SER A 756 -31.78 -21.27 -0.81
C SER A 756 -31.23 -20.04 -1.54
N ARG A 757 -30.09 -20.18 -2.24
CA ARG A 757 -29.47 -19.10 -2.98
C ARG A 757 -30.34 -18.62 -4.14
N ALA A 758 -30.98 -19.53 -4.87
CA ALA A 758 -31.94 -19.19 -5.92
C ALA A 758 -33.14 -18.42 -5.36
N ARG A 759 -33.70 -18.86 -4.23
CA ARG A 759 -34.78 -18.16 -3.52
C ARG A 759 -34.34 -16.75 -3.11
N ASP A 760 -33.17 -16.60 -2.50
CA ASP A 760 -32.65 -15.29 -2.07
C ASP A 760 -32.50 -14.34 -3.26
N LEU A 761 -31.99 -14.82 -4.39
CA LEU A 761 -31.88 -14.05 -5.64
C LEU A 761 -33.25 -13.62 -6.18
N MET A 762 -34.26 -14.49 -6.18
CA MET A 762 -35.63 -14.15 -6.59
C MET A 762 -36.29 -13.12 -5.66
N LEU A 763 -35.98 -13.17 -4.37
CA LEU A 763 -36.53 -12.26 -3.35
C LEU A 763 -35.84 -10.90 -3.31
N GLN A 764 -34.61 -10.79 -3.82
CA GLN A 764 -33.80 -9.57 -3.78
C GLN A 764 -34.54 -8.34 -4.34
N ASN A 765 -35.28 -8.51 -5.44
CA ASN A 765 -36.09 -7.45 -6.06
C ASN A 765 -37.60 -7.59 -5.78
N ASN A 766 -38.04 -8.74 -5.25
CA ASN A 766 -39.45 -9.09 -5.10
C ASN A 766 -39.75 -9.68 -3.70
N PRO A 767 -39.54 -8.92 -2.60
CA PRO A 767 -39.64 -9.44 -1.24
C PRO A 767 -41.04 -9.94 -0.86
N SER A 768 -42.09 -9.47 -1.55
CA SER A 768 -43.48 -9.90 -1.36
C SER A 768 -43.74 -11.38 -1.72
N LEU A 769 -42.80 -12.04 -2.41
CA LEU A 769 -42.90 -13.45 -2.81
C LEU A 769 -42.46 -14.45 -1.73
N VAL A 770 -42.01 -13.99 -0.55
CA VAL A 770 -41.37 -14.83 0.49
C VAL A 770 -42.20 -16.05 0.93
N GLU A 771 -43.52 -15.90 1.04
CA GLU A 771 -44.50 -16.95 1.40
C GLU A 771 -44.88 -17.84 0.21
N ARG A 772 -44.53 -17.43 -1.01
CA ARG A 772 -44.92 -18.08 -2.27
C ARG A 772 -43.80 -18.85 -2.93
N ILE A 773 -42.55 -18.62 -2.51
CA ILE A 773 -41.36 -19.37 -2.93
C ILE A 773 -40.93 -20.25 -1.77
N LYS A 774 -41.29 -21.53 -1.84
CA LYS A 774 -40.93 -22.56 -0.86
C LYS A 774 -39.64 -23.27 -1.29
N LEU A 775 -38.95 -23.88 -0.33
CA LEU A 775 -37.80 -24.74 -0.59
C LEU A 775 -38.24 -26.19 -0.44
N GLY A 776 -38.03 -26.98 -1.49
CA GLY A 776 -38.29 -28.41 -1.53
C GLY A 776 -37.08 -29.24 -1.12
N SER A 777 -37.25 -30.57 -1.09
CA SER A 777 -36.15 -31.50 -0.78
C SER A 777 -35.19 -31.65 -1.96
N SER A 778 -33.89 -31.69 -1.67
CA SER A 778 -32.84 -31.87 -2.70
C SER A 778 -33.03 -33.17 -3.49
N ASN A 779 -32.72 -33.13 -4.79
CA ASN A 779 -32.80 -34.29 -5.69
C ASN A 779 -31.51 -34.51 -6.49
N GLU A 780 -31.41 -35.67 -7.15
CA GLU A 780 -30.33 -35.97 -8.08
C GLU A 780 -30.66 -35.47 -9.48
N ALA A 781 -29.67 -34.94 -10.19
CA ALA A 781 -29.74 -34.56 -11.60
C ALA A 781 -28.42 -34.86 -12.31
N VAL A 782 -28.46 -34.90 -13.65
CA VAL A 782 -27.26 -35.04 -14.49
C VAL A 782 -26.76 -33.65 -14.86
N ALA A 783 -25.45 -33.42 -14.73
CA ALA A 783 -24.81 -32.20 -15.16
C ALA A 783 -24.91 -32.01 -16.69
N ASP A 784 -25.24 -30.79 -17.11
CA ASP A 784 -25.21 -30.33 -18.51
C ASP A 784 -23.91 -29.55 -18.77
N LYS A 785 -23.60 -29.24 -20.03
CA LYS A 785 -22.50 -28.36 -20.46
C LYS A 785 -22.52 -27.00 -19.78
N ASP A 786 -23.71 -26.54 -19.38
CA ASP A 786 -23.96 -25.23 -18.77
C ASP A 786 -24.02 -25.27 -17.22
N GLY A 787 -24.11 -26.45 -16.60
CA GLY A 787 -24.08 -26.63 -15.15
C GLY A 787 -25.08 -27.65 -14.60
N ILE A 788 -25.44 -27.53 -13.31
CA ILE A 788 -26.44 -28.37 -12.65
C ILE A 788 -27.81 -27.65 -12.68
N PRO A 789 -28.85 -28.24 -13.30
CA PRO A 789 -30.15 -27.59 -13.41
C PRO A 789 -30.84 -27.44 -12.05
N LEU A 790 -31.47 -26.29 -11.83
CA LEU A 790 -32.32 -26.03 -10.67
C LEU A 790 -33.70 -26.67 -10.89
N GLY A 791 -34.19 -27.36 -9.87
CA GLY A 791 -35.54 -27.90 -9.84
C GLY A 791 -36.58 -26.87 -9.47
N VAL A 792 -37.68 -26.82 -10.24
CA VAL A 792 -38.79 -25.89 -10.04
C VAL A 792 -40.10 -26.65 -10.16
N ASN A 793 -40.90 -26.66 -9.10
CA ASN A 793 -42.28 -27.16 -9.12
C ASN A 793 -43.27 -25.99 -9.01
N LEU A 794 -44.31 -26.02 -9.84
CA LEU A 794 -45.41 -25.06 -9.80
C LEU A 794 -46.55 -25.60 -8.95
N GLY A 795 -47.12 -24.74 -8.11
CA GLY A 795 -48.32 -25.02 -7.32
C GLY A 795 -49.30 -23.87 -7.36
N SER A 796 -50.46 -24.06 -6.74
CA SER A 796 -51.45 -23.01 -6.52
C SER A 796 -51.73 -22.82 -5.03
N LYS A 797 -51.98 -21.58 -4.65
CA LYS A 797 -52.42 -21.19 -3.31
C LYS A 797 -53.84 -21.63 -3.01
#